data_AF-A0A0A2HT25-F1
#
_entry.id   AF-A0A0A2HT25-F1
#
_cell.length_a   1.000
_cell.length_b   1.000
_cell.length_c   1.000
_cell.angle_alpha   90.00
_cell.angle_beta   90.00
_cell.angle_gamma   90.00
#
_symmetry.space_group_name_H-M   'P 1'
#
loop_
_entity.id
_entity.type
_entity.pdbx_description
1 polymer ?
#
loop_
_entity_poly.entity_id
_entity_poly.type
_entity_poly.pdbx_seq_one_letter_code
_entity_poly.pdbx_strand_id
1 'polypeptide(L)'
;TQLDRFYYEALKRVMECQDATYVTGYKIWQHELVWQEHKAARSGYLFFGAPNERSTAVPQRDFYLYFIQPNDPPRFKDDKVNDEVFFRLKGGSTDEEFQTALKSYAAALDLAATSSGHAKATYESKANGFLKKLVQWLQKHMSDAFEVTYQGRAKSMTEWAKGKSIRDLSGLSPHETINFRDLVNTIAGVCLAPNFENQAPDYPFFSVLITGNNRAQAAQDALRAIAGQNRTKQATAVLDALELLDGEKIDPYKSKYTKFILDTVKAKGHGQVVNRNEIIQDDHGLEYMNPGGGRLEPEWVAVILASLVYSGDIVLAIPGKKFDATGLQQLAATGMDELVRFKHLEQPKEWNLPALKALFELLGMTPGMAQLVTQGKDEPVQNLQQAVGKIVKRIVMTQQTLREGLSFWGLDLLAGTDLASQASGLDEAKGFFESLQAYSSPGKLKNFRYSAPEVLAHEKAVKALDELDALREFIMDHSPTASWLSTAEAVLPAEHDWVDRMKTTRQDVLDALKQADLTELASQSQSIGAKLQKLKKDYTVAYIGLHTKARLGVNDDKRKAGLLNDQRLQTLLKLAGIDLMPRQQLTDYQNRLAGLKSCFALTEQNLDASPICPHCGFRPSVETGAAAGSQMIDQMDAQLDAMVTAWTSTILSNLEDPITQANMDLLKIDDREPLEAFIKSKELPVPLDSNFVHALKEVLSGLVKVTVNAQELQQALQVTDGPATPTEMKKRFEEYIDQLTKGKDPAKVRIVME
;
A
#
# COMPACT_ATOMS: atom_id res chain seq x y z
N THR A 1 -7.62 -62.59 54.07
CA THR A 1 -6.90 -62.62 55.38
C THR A 1 -6.24 -61.27 55.69
N GLN A 2 -5.69 -61.04 56.91
CA GLN A 2 -4.89 -59.82 57.19
C GLN A 2 -3.66 -59.69 56.27
N LEU A 3 -3.04 -60.83 55.90
CA LEU A 3 -1.87 -60.85 55.00
C LEU A 3 -2.20 -60.31 53.60
N ASP A 4 -3.38 -60.62 53.07
CA ASP A 4 -3.82 -60.11 51.76
C ASP A 4 -4.03 -58.59 51.75
N ARG A 5 -4.48 -58.02 52.88
CA ARG A 5 -4.58 -56.57 53.04
C ARG A 5 -3.20 -55.92 52.88
N PHE A 6 -2.18 -56.47 53.53
CA PHE A 6 -0.80 -55.96 53.49
C PHE A 6 -0.10 -56.22 52.16
N TYR A 7 -0.42 -57.31 51.48
CA TYR A 7 0.01 -57.56 50.10
C TYR A 7 -0.43 -56.42 49.18
N TYR A 8 -1.71 -56.03 49.26
CA TYR A 8 -2.23 -54.94 48.47
C TYR A 8 -1.64 -53.57 48.81
N GLU A 9 -1.16 -53.33 50.04
CA GLU A 9 -0.40 -52.12 50.37
C GLU A 9 0.97 -52.08 49.68
N ALA A 10 1.67 -53.23 49.60
CA ALA A 10 2.89 -53.35 48.82
C ALA A 10 2.62 -53.16 47.32
N LEU A 11 1.53 -53.75 46.82
CA LEU A 11 1.09 -53.64 45.42
C LEU A 11 0.71 -52.21 45.03
N LYS A 12 0.02 -51.49 45.93
CA LYS A 12 -0.32 -50.07 45.78
C LYS A 12 0.92 -49.21 45.53
N ARG A 13 2.04 -49.55 46.16
CA ARG A 13 3.30 -48.81 46.04
C ARG A 13 4.02 -49.08 44.72
N VAL A 14 4.00 -50.31 44.20
CA VAL A 14 4.63 -50.67 42.91
C VAL A 14 3.78 -50.32 41.69
N MET A 15 2.45 -50.27 41.85
CA MET A 15 1.51 -49.77 40.83
C MET A 15 1.33 -48.25 40.87
N GLU A 16 2.05 -47.55 41.76
CA GLU A 16 2.02 -46.09 41.93
C GLU A 16 0.64 -45.49 42.21
N CYS A 17 -0.30 -46.28 42.74
CA CYS A 17 -1.67 -45.87 43.03
C CYS A 17 -1.79 -45.21 44.41
N GLN A 18 -0.98 -44.17 44.71
CA GLN A 18 -0.96 -43.53 46.03
C GLN A 18 -2.16 -42.61 46.29
N ASP A 19 -2.94 -42.30 45.25
CA ASP A 19 -4.11 -41.43 45.29
C ASP A 19 -5.32 -42.06 46.01
N ALA A 20 -6.32 -41.23 46.31
CA ALA A 20 -7.58 -41.66 46.90
C ALA A 20 -8.30 -42.67 45.98
N THR A 21 -8.89 -43.70 46.58
CA THR A 21 -9.64 -44.72 45.83
C THR A 21 -10.89 -44.12 45.20
N TYR A 22 -11.22 -44.52 43.96
CA TYR A 22 -12.36 -44.01 43.19
C TYR A 22 -13.70 -44.21 43.91
N VAL A 23 -13.83 -45.27 44.70
CA VAL A 23 -14.97 -45.49 45.60
C VAL A 23 -14.46 -45.65 47.03
N THR A 24 -15.01 -44.88 47.95
CA THR A 24 -14.66 -44.97 49.37
C THR A 24 -14.97 -46.37 49.91
N GLY A 25 -13.96 -47.03 50.50
CA GLY A 25 -14.10 -48.38 51.05
C GLY A 25 -13.78 -49.52 50.08
N TYR A 26 -13.53 -49.25 48.79
CA TYR A 26 -13.10 -50.24 47.80
C TYR A 26 -11.71 -49.92 47.26
N LYS A 27 -10.97 -50.94 46.81
CA LYS A 27 -9.62 -50.79 46.22
C LYS A 27 -9.70 -50.70 44.69
N ILE A 28 -10.26 -49.59 44.21
CA ILE A 28 -10.54 -49.32 42.79
C ILE A 28 -9.87 -48.01 42.41
N TRP A 29 -9.11 -48.01 41.32
CA TRP A 29 -8.53 -46.82 40.72
C TRP A 29 -8.94 -46.73 39.25
N GLN A 30 -9.32 -45.53 38.80
CA GLN A 30 -9.43 -45.26 37.37
C GLN A 30 -8.03 -45.37 36.77
N HIS A 31 -7.92 -46.11 35.68
CA HIS A 31 -6.64 -46.48 35.10
C HIS A 31 -6.63 -46.26 33.60
N GLU A 32 -5.45 -45.97 33.05
CA GLU A 32 -5.27 -45.70 31.63
C GLU A 32 -4.27 -46.70 31.04
N LEU A 33 -4.63 -47.32 29.90
CA LEU A 33 -3.75 -48.21 29.15
C LEU A 33 -3.52 -47.68 27.73
N VAL A 34 -2.30 -47.81 27.25
CA VAL A 34 -1.94 -47.43 25.87
C VAL A 34 -2.29 -48.56 24.92
N TRP A 35 -3.15 -48.27 23.95
CA TRP A 35 -3.32 -49.09 22.77
C TRP A 35 -2.18 -48.79 21.78
N GLN A 36 -1.19 -49.67 21.78
CA GLN A 36 0.10 -49.45 21.12
C GLN A 36 0.00 -49.20 19.61
N GLU A 37 -0.88 -49.92 18.93
CA GLU A 37 -1.05 -49.83 17.47
C GLU A 37 -1.61 -48.47 17.05
N HIS A 38 -2.56 -47.93 17.81
CA HIS A 38 -3.18 -46.63 17.55
C HIS A 38 -2.46 -45.46 18.22
N LYS A 39 -1.49 -45.74 19.10
CA LYS A 39 -0.83 -44.75 19.99
C LYS A 39 -1.84 -43.88 20.72
N ALA A 40 -2.91 -44.49 21.21
CA ALA A 40 -3.98 -43.82 21.92
C ALA A 40 -4.27 -44.52 23.24
N ALA A 41 -4.71 -43.77 24.23
CA ALA A 41 -5.05 -44.32 25.52
C ALA A 41 -6.50 -44.78 25.62
N ARG A 42 -6.74 -45.77 26.47
CA ARG A 42 -8.06 -46.33 26.82
C ARG A 42 -8.28 -46.22 28.32
N SER A 43 -9.52 -45.98 28.71
CA SER A 43 -9.89 -45.79 30.11
C SER A 43 -10.50 -47.07 30.68
N GLY A 44 -10.02 -47.49 31.84
CA GLY A 44 -10.46 -48.69 32.52
C GLY A 44 -10.37 -48.54 34.03
N TYR A 45 -10.44 -49.67 34.72
CA TYR A 45 -10.23 -49.72 36.17
C TYR A 45 -9.18 -50.74 36.54
N LEU A 46 -8.43 -50.42 37.59
CA LEU A 46 -7.54 -51.32 38.29
C LEU A 46 -8.18 -51.70 39.63
N PHE A 47 -8.30 -53.00 39.87
CA PHE A 47 -8.89 -53.60 41.06
C PHE A 47 -7.88 -54.44 41.81
N PHE A 48 -7.84 -54.25 43.12
CA PHE A 48 -7.15 -55.15 44.05
C PHE A 48 -8.19 -56.00 44.76
N GLY A 49 -8.50 -57.16 44.16
CA GLY A 49 -9.56 -58.06 44.58
C GLY A 49 -10.06 -58.90 43.40
N ALA A 50 -11.10 -59.69 43.63
CA ALA A 50 -11.75 -60.47 42.57
C ALA A 50 -13.01 -59.77 42.00
N PRO A 51 -13.49 -60.16 40.80
CA PRO A 51 -14.65 -59.54 40.16
C PRO A 51 -15.93 -59.54 41.00
N ASN A 52 -16.15 -60.58 41.81
CA ASN A 52 -17.31 -60.70 42.70
C ASN A 52 -17.29 -59.74 43.89
N GLU A 53 -16.16 -59.07 44.14
CA GLU A 53 -15.99 -58.04 45.17
C GLU A 53 -16.13 -56.61 44.59
N ARG A 54 -16.40 -56.50 43.29
CA ARG A 54 -16.61 -55.23 42.58
C ARG A 54 -17.88 -54.54 43.06
N SER A 55 -17.79 -53.23 43.27
CA SER A 55 -18.97 -52.39 43.46
C SER A 55 -19.80 -52.33 42.17
N THR A 56 -21.09 -52.67 42.26
CA THR A 56 -22.06 -52.54 41.16
C THR A 56 -22.43 -51.08 40.87
N ALA A 57 -22.00 -50.14 41.70
CA ALA A 57 -22.27 -48.70 41.56
C ALA A 57 -21.28 -47.97 40.64
N VAL A 58 -20.35 -48.69 40.00
CA VAL A 58 -19.30 -48.10 39.14
C VAL A 58 -19.68 -48.29 37.67
N PRO A 59 -19.63 -47.22 36.83
CA PRO A 59 -19.97 -47.33 35.41
C PRO A 59 -19.07 -48.32 34.66
N GLN A 60 -19.52 -48.83 33.52
CA GLN A 60 -18.70 -49.72 32.71
C GLN A 60 -17.58 -48.91 32.01
N ARG A 61 -16.45 -49.57 31.75
CA ARG A 61 -15.26 -48.99 31.11
C ARG A 61 -14.67 -49.98 30.10
N ASP A 62 -13.70 -49.51 29.32
CA ASP A 62 -13.13 -50.26 28.19
C ASP A 62 -12.39 -51.54 28.63
N PHE A 63 -11.86 -51.55 29.87
CA PHE A 63 -11.19 -52.72 30.45
C PHE A 63 -11.20 -52.73 31.99
N TYR A 64 -10.90 -53.90 32.55
CA TYR A 64 -10.74 -54.14 33.98
C TYR A 64 -9.50 -55.00 34.25
N LEU A 65 -8.61 -54.51 35.12
CA LEU A 65 -7.43 -55.25 35.57
C LEU A 65 -7.65 -55.70 37.01
N TYR A 66 -7.51 -56.99 37.28
CA TYR A 66 -7.70 -57.56 38.61
C TYR A 66 -6.40 -58.16 39.14
N PHE A 67 -5.96 -57.73 40.32
CA PHE A 67 -4.93 -58.41 41.08
C PHE A 67 -5.58 -59.29 42.15
N ILE A 68 -5.53 -60.60 41.94
CA ILE A 68 -6.14 -61.58 42.84
C ILE A 68 -5.24 -61.83 44.04
N GLN A 69 -5.84 -61.90 45.24
CA GLN A 69 -5.09 -62.13 46.48
C GLN A 69 -4.45 -63.52 46.54
N PRO A 70 -3.21 -63.63 47.05
CA PRO A 70 -2.42 -64.86 46.96
C PRO A 70 -2.73 -65.91 48.03
N ASN A 71 -3.19 -65.53 49.24
CA ASN A 71 -3.29 -66.49 50.36
C ASN A 71 -4.66 -67.14 50.51
N ASP A 72 -5.74 -66.40 50.21
CA ASP A 72 -7.12 -66.89 50.34
C ASP A 72 -7.98 -66.34 49.20
N PRO A 73 -7.69 -66.70 47.93
CA PRO A 73 -8.38 -66.13 46.78
C PRO A 73 -9.89 -66.45 46.86
N PRO A 74 -10.78 -65.44 46.74
CA PRO A 74 -12.21 -65.68 46.77
C PRO A 74 -12.61 -66.52 45.55
N ARG A 75 -13.57 -67.43 45.73
CA ARG A 75 -14.08 -68.23 44.61
C ARG A 75 -14.93 -67.35 43.71
N PHE A 76 -14.48 -67.14 42.48
CA PHE A 76 -15.26 -66.53 41.42
C PHE A 76 -15.18 -67.38 40.16
N LYS A 77 -16.20 -67.27 39.31
CA LYS A 77 -16.22 -67.91 38.00
C LYS A 77 -15.58 -66.96 36.99
N ASP A 78 -14.58 -67.43 36.26
CA ASP A 78 -14.03 -66.72 35.11
C ASP A 78 -14.99 -66.92 33.93
N ASP A 79 -15.82 -65.92 33.65
CA ASP A 79 -16.76 -65.93 32.53
C ASP A 79 -16.06 -65.67 31.18
N LYS A 80 -14.73 -65.53 31.17
CA LYS A 80 -13.86 -65.38 29.99
C LYS A 80 -14.21 -64.16 29.13
N VAL A 81 -14.63 -63.10 29.80
CA VAL A 81 -14.97 -61.84 29.16
C VAL A 81 -13.71 -61.22 28.55
N ASN A 82 -13.88 -60.49 27.45
CA ASN A 82 -12.81 -59.94 26.63
C ASN A 82 -12.23 -58.61 27.16
N ASP A 83 -12.83 -58.02 28.18
CA ASP A 83 -12.40 -56.77 28.80
C ASP A 83 -11.66 -56.98 30.15
N GLU A 84 -11.56 -58.21 30.64
CA GLU A 84 -10.95 -58.53 31.94
C GLU A 84 -9.58 -59.21 31.81
N VAL A 85 -8.61 -58.72 32.60
CA VAL A 85 -7.28 -59.34 32.74
C VAL A 85 -7.00 -59.63 34.20
N PHE A 86 -6.63 -60.87 34.51
CA PHE A 86 -6.33 -61.31 35.88
C PHE A 86 -4.84 -61.52 36.09
N PHE A 87 -4.29 -60.85 37.08
CA PHE A 87 -2.94 -61.02 37.58
C PHE A 87 -2.96 -61.86 38.85
N ARG A 88 -2.27 -63.01 38.82
CA ARG A 88 -2.13 -63.93 39.96
C ARG A 88 -0.67 -64.14 40.29
N LEU A 89 -0.32 -64.07 41.57
CA LEU A 89 1.03 -64.35 42.03
C LEU A 89 1.25 -65.87 42.07
N LYS A 90 2.04 -66.41 41.12
CA LYS A 90 2.34 -67.83 40.98
C LYS A 90 3.19 -68.31 42.16
N GLY A 91 2.67 -69.27 42.93
CA GLY A 91 3.37 -69.77 44.11
C GLY A 91 3.55 -68.70 45.22
N GLY A 92 2.72 -67.65 45.22
CA GLY A 92 2.82 -66.56 46.20
C GLY A 92 2.70 -67.01 47.66
N SER A 93 2.04 -68.15 47.91
CA SER A 93 1.92 -68.80 49.22
C SER A 93 3.08 -69.75 49.55
N THR A 94 3.99 -70.02 48.60
CA THR A 94 5.08 -71.01 48.70
C THR A 94 6.49 -70.42 48.61
N ASP A 95 6.65 -69.16 48.19
CA ASP A 95 7.94 -68.45 48.24
C ASP A 95 8.26 -68.00 49.69
N GLU A 96 9.28 -68.61 50.29
CA GLU A 96 9.65 -68.35 51.69
C GLU A 96 10.14 -66.92 51.94
N GLU A 97 10.84 -66.31 50.98
CA GLU A 97 11.36 -64.94 51.12
C GLU A 97 10.21 -63.93 51.15
N PHE A 98 9.29 -64.05 50.18
CA PHE A 98 8.10 -63.22 50.08
C PHE A 98 7.17 -63.40 51.29
N GLN A 99 6.88 -64.65 51.68
CA GLN A 99 6.00 -64.94 52.81
C GLN A 99 6.60 -64.48 54.14
N THR A 100 7.91 -64.63 54.33
CA THR A 100 8.59 -64.15 55.54
C THR A 100 8.52 -62.63 55.63
N ALA A 101 8.78 -61.93 54.52
CA ALA A 101 8.69 -60.47 54.47
C ALA A 101 7.24 -59.98 54.69
N LEU A 102 6.24 -60.67 54.12
CA LEU A 102 4.82 -60.31 54.24
C LEU A 102 4.31 -60.51 55.68
N LYS A 103 4.61 -61.67 56.29
CA LYS A 103 4.26 -61.95 57.69
C LYS A 103 4.98 -61.01 58.66
N SER A 104 6.25 -60.70 58.41
CA SER A 104 7.03 -59.77 59.25
C SER A 104 6.50 -58.34 59.15
N TYR A 105 6.09 -57.92 57.95
CA TYR A 105 5.45 -56.62 57.74
C TYR A 105 4.11 -56.53 58.46
N ALA A 106 3.25 -57.55 58.29
CA ALA A 106 1.96 -57.65 58.96
C ALA A 106 2.10 -57.62 60.49
N ALA A 107 3.00 -58.42 61.05
CA ALA A 107 3.26 -58.47 62.49
C ALA A 107 3.81 -57.14 63.03
N ALA A 108 4.71 -56.48 62.30
CA ALA A 108 5.24 -55.18 62.71
C ALA A 108 4.16 -54.08 62.73
N LEU A 109 3.23 -54.09 61.77
CA LEU A 109 2.11 -53.13 61.75
C LEU A 109 1.07 -53.40 62.83
N ASP A 110 0.76 -54.66 63.11
CA ASP A 110 -0.17 -55.02 64.18
C ASP A 110 0.38 -54.62 65.57
N LEU A 111 1.68 -54.86 65.80
CA LEU A 111 2.38 -54.40 67.00
C LEU A 111 2.48 -52.87 67.08
N ALA A 112 2.65 -52.17 65.96
CA ALA A 112 2.62 -50.71 65.92
C ALA A 112 1.25 -50.15 66.29
N ALA A 113 0.17 -50.78 65.80
CA ALA A 113 -1.21 -50.35 66.06
C ALA A 113 -1.61 -50.47 67.54
N THR A 114 -1.03 -51.43 68.26
CA THR A 114 -1.31 -51.71 69.68
C THR A 114 -0.28 -51.10 70.65
N SER A 115 0.80 -50.50 70.13
CA SER A 115 1.85 -49.84 70.93
C SER A 115 1.69 -48.32 70.99
N SER A 116 2.38 -47.66 71.92
CA SER A 116 2.46 -46.20 72.02
C SER A 116 3.91 -45.70 72.19
N GLY A 117 4.14 -44.41 71.97
CA GLY A 117 5.44 -43.76 72.17
C GLY A 117 6.58 -44.35 71.33
N HIS A 118 7.76 -44.50 71.94
CA HIS A 118 8.98 -44.99 71.26
C HIS A 118 8.81 -46.41 70.67
N ALA A 119 8.02 -47.27 71.33
CA ALA A 119 7.77 -48.63 70.85
C ALA A 119 7.00 -48.62 69.51
N LYS A 120 5.95 -47.78 69.41
CA LYS A 120 5.20 -47.59 68.16
C LYS A 120 6.09 -47.11 67.02
N ALA A 121 6.89 -46.08 67.24
CA ALA A 121 7.81 -45.55 66.21
C ALA A 121 8.83 -46.61 65.74
N THR A 122 9.29 -47.48 66.66
CA THR A 122 10.21 -48.58 66.32
C THR A 122 9.54 -49.63 65.46
N TYR A 123 8.30 -50.02 65.77
CA TYR A 123 7.54 -50.98 64.99
C TYR A 123 7.14 -50.42 63.61
N GLU A 124 6.78 -49.14 63.51
CA GLU A 124 6.53 -48.44 62.23
C GLU A 124 7.78 -48.40 61.36
N SER A 125 8.95 -48.13 61.94
CA SER A 125 10.23 -48.17 61.22
C SER A 125 10.54 -49.56 60.69
N LYS A 126 10.35 -50.61 61.51
CA LYS A 126 10.50 -52.01 61.09
C LYS A 126 9.51 -52.38 59.99
N ALA A 127 8.25 -51.98 60.13
CA ALA A 127 7.21 -52.20 59.12
C ALA A 127 7.60 -51.57 57.78
N ASN A 128 8.07 -50.31 57.77
CA ASN A 128 8.58 -49.66 56.55
C ASN A 128 9.78 -50.41 55.95
N GLY A 129 10.67 -50.95 56.79
CA GLY A 129 11.79 -51.78 56.34
C GLY A 129 11.33 -53.06 55.64
N PHE A 130 10.35 -53.78 56.20
CA PHE A 130 9.78 -54.97 55.58
C PHE A 130 8.96 -54.65 54.32
N LEU A 131 8.20 -53.56 54.31
CA LEU A 131 7.50 -53.08 53.12
C LEU A 131 8.47 -52.78 51.97
N LYS A 132 9.62 -52.16 52.26
CA LYS A 132 10.66 -51.90 51.26
C LYS A 132 11.20 -53.21 50.67
N LYS A 133 11.42 -54.23 51.50
CA LYS A 133 11.84 -55.56 51.03
C LYS A 133 10.78 -56.22 50.13
N LEU A 134 9.50 -56.13 50.50
CA LEU A 134 8.38 -56.64 49.68
C LEU A 134 8.29 -55.94 48.32
N VAL A 135 8.40 -54.61 48.32
CA VAL A 135 8.39 -53.80 47.09
C VAL A 135 9.57 -54.17 46.19
N GLN A 136 10.77 -54.31 46.76
CA GLN A 136 11.97 -54.73 46.03
C GLN A 136 11.82 -56.13 45.45
N TRP A 137 11.24 -57.06 46.21
CA TRP A 137 10.96 -58.41 45.74
C TRP A 137 9.98 -58.40 44.56
N LEU A 138 8.86 -57.66 44.67
CA LEU A 138 7.88 -57.52 43.59
C LEU A 138 8.49 -56.91 42.32
N GLN A 139 9.37 -55.91 42.46
CA GLN A 139 10.09 -55.30 41.33
C GLN A 139 11.10 -56.28 40.69
N LYS A 140 11.81 -57.08 41.51
CA LYS A 140 12.80 -58.05 41.03
C LYS A 140 12.15 -59.23 40.31
N HIS A 141 11.00 -59.69 40.80
CA HIS A 141 10.29 -60.87 40.30
C HIS A 141 9.05 -60.53 39.45
N MET A 142 9.02 -59.33 38.88
CA MET A 142 7.85 -58.83 38.14
C MET A 142 7.52 -59.62 36.87
N SER A 143 8.51 -60.28 36.26
CA SER A 143 8.37 -61.01 34.99
C SER A 143 8.04 -62.49 35.14
N ASP A 144 8.41 -63.11 36.27
CA ASP A 144 8.39 -64.56 36.50
C ASP A 144 7.44 -64.98 37.62
N ALA A 145 7.17 -64.13 38.61
CA ALA A 145 6.26 -64.46 39.71
C ALA A 145 4.79 -64.24 39.39
N PHE A 146 4.42 -63.61 38.27
CA PHE A 146 3.03 -63.36 37.90
C PHE A 146 2.57 -64.22 36.72
N GLU A 147 1.42 -64.84 36.91
CA GLU A 147 0.62 -65.47 35.86
C GLU A 147 -0.51 -64.53 35.46
N VAL A 148 -0.66 -64.30 34.15
CA VAL A 148 -1.68 -63.43 33.58
C VAL A 148 -2.69 -64.29 32.84
N THR A 149 -3.97 -64.17 33.24
CA THR A 149 -5.09 -64.86 32.58
C THR A 149 -5.91 -63.86 31.78
N TYR A 150 -6.14 -64.17 30.51
CA TYR A 150 -7.01 -63.43 29.59
C TYR A 150 -7.83 -64.42 28.76
N GLN A 151 -9.16 -64.22 28.69
CA GLN A 151 -10.11 -65.13 28.03
C GLN A 151 -9.92 -66.62 28.40
N GLY A 152 -9.67 -66.91 29.68
CA GLY A 152 -9.46 -68.26 30.20
C GLY A 152 -8.12 -68.92 29.81
N ARG A 153 -7.18 -68.19 29.18
CA ARG A 153 -5.82 -68.66 28.92
C ARG A 153 -4.86 -68.04 29.94
N ALA A 154 -4.20 -68.86 30.74
CA ALA A 154 -3.20 -68.43 31.71
C ALA A 154 -1.79 -68.62 31.14
N LYS A 155 -0.96 -67.58 31.15
CA LYS A 155 0.42 -67.58 30.67
C LYS A 155 1.29 -66.66 31.53
N SER A 156 2.61 -66.81 31.46
CA SER A 156 3.52 -65.85 32.10
C SER A 156 3.49 -64.47 31.38
N MET A 157 4.00 -63.43 32.05
CA MET A 157 4.13 -62.09 31.46
C MET A 157 4.96 -62.11 30.16
N THR A 158 6.03 -62.91 30.12
CA THR A 158 6.93 -62.98 28.96
C THR A 158 6.31 -63.72 27.77
N GLU A 159 5.47 -64.72 28.03
CA GLU A 159 4.75 -65.46 26.99
C GLU A 159 3.67 -64.62 26.31
N TRP A 160 3.06 -63.68 27.04
CA TRP A 160 2.08 -62.74 26.47
C TRP A 160 2.71 -61.68 25.57
N ALA A 161 4.01 -61.39 25.70
CA ALA A 161 4.74 -60.45 24.84
C ALA A 161 4.95 -60.95 23.39
N LYS A 162 4.47 -62.16 23.03
CA LYS A 162 4.44 -62.74 21.67
C LYS A 162 5.80 -62.68 20.93
N GLY A 163 6.91 -62.81 21.65
CA GLY A 163 8.27 -62.82 21.06
C GLY A 163 8.82 -61.43 20.69
N LYS A 164 8.09 -60.34 20.94
CA LYS A 164 8.63 -58.97 20.87
C LYS A 164 9.31 -58.62 22.19
N SER A 165 10.35 -57.80 22.14
CA SER A 165 10.96 -57.26 23.36
C SER A 165 9.93 -56.42 24.11
N ILE A 166 9.70 -56.73 25.39
CA ILE A 166 8.82 -55.96 26.27
C ILE A 166 9.24 -54.49 26.30
N ARG A 167 10.56 -54.22 26.16
CA ARG A 167 11.10 -52.86 26.08
C ARG A 167 10.58 -52.11 24.85
N ASP A 168 10.58 -52.76 23.69
CA ASP A 168 10.12 -52.15 22.43
C ASP A 168 8.61 -51.89 22.48
N LEU A 169 7.86 -52.78 23.13
CA LEU A 169 6.41 -52.63 23.34
C LEU A 169 6.05 -51.50 24.32
N SER A 170 6.93 -51.22 25.30
CA SER A 170 6.73 -50.17 26.30
C SER A 170 7.16 -48.77 25.84
N GLY A 171 7.81 -48.64 24.68
CA GLY A 171 8.25 -47.35 24.13
C GLY A 171 9.37 -46.66 24.93
N LEU A 172 10.10 -47.42 25.77
CA LEU A 172 11.15 -46.89 26.65
C LEU A 172 12.44 -46.57 25.89
N SER A 173 13.17 -45.55 26.35
CA SER A 173 14.47 -45.19 25.80
C SER A 173 15.52 -46.28 26.08
N PRO A 174 16.61 -46.41 25.27
CA PRO A 174 17.61 -47.48 25.43
C PRO A 174 18.25 -47.60 26.82
N HIS A 175 18.27 -46.49 27.58
CA HIS A 175 18.86 -46.38 28.91
C HIS A 175 17.86 -46.52 30.06
N GLU A 176 16.56 -46.67 29.76
CA GLU A 176 15.50 -46.71 30.77
C GLU A 176 15.10 -48.15 31.10
N THR A 177 15.01 -48.46 32.40
CA THR A 177 14.54 -49.75 32.91
C THR A 177 13.04 -49.71 33.11
N ILE A 178 12.31 -50.69 32.58
CA ILE A 178 10.87 -50.81 32.81
C ILE A 178 10.57 -50.96 34.30
N ASN A 179 9.64 -50.17 34.82
CA ASN A 179 9.14 -50.32 36.18
C ASN A 179 7.98 -51.33 36.21
N PHE A 180 7.55 -51.72 37.42
CA PHE A 180 6.49 -52.72 37.61
C PHE A 180 5.18 -52.31 36.95
N ARG A 181 4.73 -51.07 37.15
CA ARG A 181 3.48 -50.53 36.60
C ARG A 181 3.47 -50.56 35.08
N ASP A 182 4.54 -50.10 34.44
CA ASP A 182 4.64 -50.02 32.99
C ASP A 182 4.71 -51.41 32.35
N LEU A 183 5.34 -52.38 33.03
CA LEU A 183 5.30 -53.78 32.61
C LEU A 183 3.86 -54.33 32.64
N VAL A 184 3.15 -54.16 33.75
CA VAL A 184 1.75 -54.59 33.90
C VAL A 184 0.88 -53.93 32.83
N ASN A 185 1.02 -52.62 32.64
CA ASN A 185 0.25 -51.86 31.66
C ASN A 185 0.54 -52.32 30.22
N THR A 186 1.80 -52.61 29.91
CA THR A 186 2.21 -53.07 28.58
C THR A 186 1.60 -54.44 28.28
N ILE A 187 1.72 -55.40 29.22
CA ILE A 187 1.16 -56.74 29.04
C ILE A 187 -0.37 -56.71 29.00
N ALA A 188 -1.01 -55.93 29.87
CA ALA A 188 -2.45 -55.71 29.84
C ALA A 188 -2.90 -55.13 28.48
N GLY A 189 -2.21 -54.10 27.98
CA GLY A 189 -2.49 -53.49 26.69
C GLY A 189 -2.36 -54.48 25.52
N VAL A 190 -1.36 -55.38 25.55
CA VAL A 190 -1.20 -56.44 24.54
C VAL A 190 -2.35 -57.47 24.60
N CYS A 191 -2.80 -57.82 25.81
CA CYS A 191 -3.93 -58.75 25.98
C CYS A 191 -5.24 -58.12 25.50
N LEU A 192 -5.47 -56.85 25.84
CA LEU A 192 -6.71 -56.12 25.58
C LEU A 192 -6.78 -55.46 24.19
N ALA A 193 -5.68 -55.38 23.43
CA ALA A 193 -5.68 -54.80 22.10
C ALA A 193 -6.79 -55.36 21.17
N PRO A 194 -7.05 -56.68 21.09
CA PRO A 194 -8.16 -57.21 20.30
C PRO A 194 -9.54 -56.75 20.80
N ASN A 195 -9.69 -56.52 22.10
CA ASN A 195 -10.92 -55.99 22.67
C ASN A 195 -11.12 -54.51 22.29
N PHE A 196 -10.06 -53.71 22.33
CA PHE A 196 -10.11 -52.31 21.89
C PHE A 196 -10.45 -52.20 20.40
N GLU A 197 -9.89 -53.06 19.56
CA GLU A 197 -10.23 -53.15 18.13
C GLU A 197 -11.70 -53.52 17.93
N ASN A 198 -12.22 -54.50 18.67
CA ASN A 198 -13.62 -54.91 18.56
C ASN A 198 -14.60 -53.82 19.05
N GLN A 199 -14.21 -53.03 20.05
CA GLN A 199 -15.01 -51.92 20.58
C GLN A 199 -14.97 -50.68 19.67
N ALA A 200 -13.84 -50.44 19.01
CA ALA A 200 -13.60 -49.24 18.21
C ALA A 200 -12.82 -49.56 16.92
N PRO A 201 -13.43 -50.32 15.98
CA PRO A 201 -12.74 -50.80 14.77
C PRO A 201 -12.32 -49.67 13.83
N ASP A 202 -12.99 -48.52 13.91
CA ASP A 202 -12.71 -47.37 13.06
C ASP A 202 -11.83 -46.31 13.75
N TYR A 203 -11.27 -46.59 14.92
CA TYR A 203 -10.56 -45.58 15.70
C TYR A 203 -9.27 -45.08 14.99
N PRO A 204 -8.91 -43.79 15.12
CA PRO A 204 -7.77 -43.19 14.42
C PRO A 204 -6.41 -43.77 14.84
N PHE A 205 -5.44 -43.76 13.91
CA PHE A 205 -4.04 -44.11 14.15
C PHE A 205 -3.21 -42.84 14.27
N PHE A 206 -2.69 -42.56 15.46
CA PHE A 206 -1.89 -41.36 15.67
C PHE A 206 -0.40 -41.62 15.43
N SER A 207 0.31 -40.64 14.87
CA SER A 207 1.77 -40.70 14.74
C SER A 207 2.49 -40.37 16.06
N VAL A 208 1.81 -39.69 16.99
CA VAL A 208 2.27 -39.34 18.34
C VAL A 208 1.37 -39.98 19.41
N LEU A 209 1.89 -40.23 20.60
CA LEU A 209 1.10 -40.81 21.71
C LEU A 209 0.10 -39.79 22.27
N ILE A 210 -1.19 -40.14 22.21
CA ILE A 210 -2.27 -39.36 22.80
C ILE A 210 -2.84 -40.07 24.03
N THR A 211 -2.83 -39.36 25.16
CA THR A 211 -3.34 -39.79 26.47
C THR A 211 -4.46 -38.86 26.93
N GLY A 212 -5.23 -39.26 27.95
CA GLY A 212 -6.27 -38.39 28.52
C GLY A 212 -5.71 -37.05 29.00
N ASN A 213 -4.45 -37.01 29.45
CA ASN A 213 -3.80 -35.79 29.93
C ASN A 213 -3.43 -34.79 28.83
N ASN A 214 -3.13 -35.26 27.61
CA ASN A 214 -2.67 -34.39 26.51
C ASN A 214 -3.71 -34.21 25.40
N ARG A 215 -4.79 -34.99 25.39
CA ARG A 215 -5.83 -34.99 24.35
C ARG A 215 -6.45 -33.62 24.13
N ALA A 216 -6.87 -32.94 25.19
CA ALA A 216 -7.50 -31.61 25.08
C ALA A 216 -6.54 -30.58 24.45
N GLN A 217 -5.27 -30.59 24.84
CA GLN A 217 -4.25 -29.71 24.25
C GLN A 217 -3.98 -30.07 22.77
N ALA A 218 -3.90 -31.38 22.45
CA ALA A 218 -3.72 -31.86 21.09
C ALA A 218 -4.86 -31.39 20.16
N ALA A 219 -6.09 -31.51 20.64
CA ALA A 219 -7.28 -31.05 19.94
C ALA A 219 -7.25 -29.52 19.76
N GLN A 220 -6.89 -28.75 20.79
CA GLN A 220 -6.77 -27.29 20.70
C GLN A 220 -5.73 -26.85 19.66
N ASP A 221 -4.59 -27.53 19.59
CA ASP A 221 -3.55 -27.22 18.60
C ASP A 221 -4.01 -27.57 17.18
N ALA A 222 -4.81 -28.61 17.00
CA ALA A 222 -5.47 -28.91 15.73
C ALA A 222 -6.48 -27.81 15.33
N LEU A 223 -7.27 -27.28 16.28
CA LEU A 223 -8.19 -26.15 16.01
C LEU A 223 -7.44 -24.89 15.56
N ARG A 224 -6.32 -24.56 16.21
CA ARG A 224 -5.46 -23.42 15.82
C ARG A 224 -4.91 -23.59 14.41
N ALA A 225 -4.49 -24.81 14.06
CA ALA A 225 -4.05 -25.14 12.70
C ALA A 225 -5.18 -24.96 11.67
N ILE A 226 -6.43 -25.36 11.98
CA ILE A 226 -7.60 -25.15 11.12
C ILE A 226 -7.89 -23.65 10.94
N ALA A 227 -7.72 -22.84 11.99
CA ALA A 227 -7.85 -21.39 11.90
C ALA A 227 -6.69 -20.69 11.16
N GLY A 228 -5.71 -21.43 10.62
CA GLY A 228 -4.63 -20.88 9.80
C GLY A 228 -3.35 -20.51 10.55
N GLN A 229 -3.18 -20.95 11.80
CA GLN A 229 -1.88 -20.88 12.49
C GLN A 229 -0.92 -21.97 12.00
N ASN A 230 0.38 -21.79 12.23
CA ASN A 230 1.40 -22.77 11.85
C ASN A 230 1.13 -24.14 12.50
N ARG A 231 1.18 -25.20 11.70
CA ARG A 231 0.92 -26.57 12.17
C ARG A 231 2.07 -27.07 13.04
N THR A 232 1.76 -27.38 14.30
CA THR A 232 2.69 -28.11 15.17
C THR A 232 2.71 -29.59 14.80
N LYS A 233 3.75 -30.33 15.22
CA LYS A 233 3.82 -31.79 15.01
C LYS A 233 2.59 -32.52 15.57
N GLN A 234 2.09 -32.06 16.71
CA GLN A 234 0.90 -32.62 17.36
C GLN A 234 -0.39 -32.31 16.59
N ALA A 235 -0.53 -31.07 16.10
CA ALA A 235 -1.67 -30.69 15.25
C ALA A 235 -1.70 -31.52 13.95
N THR A 236 -0.56 -31.67 13.27
CA THR A 236 -0.46 -32.51 12.06
C THR A 236 -0.82 -33.96 12.37
N ALA A 237 -0.32 -34.53 13.48
CA ALA A 237 -0.62 -35.90 13.87
C ALA A 237 -2.12 -36.14 14.11
N VAL A 238 -2.82 -35.16 14.70
CA VAL A 238 -4.27 -35.25 14.92
C VAL A 238 -5.06 -35.10 13.62
N LEU A 239 -4.74 -34.10 12.81
CA LEU A 239 -5.47 -33.84 11.55
C LEU A 239 -5.30 -34.97 10.54
N ASP A 240 -4.09 -35.55 10.45
CA ASP A 240 -3.80 -36.71 9.61
C ASP A 240 -4.53 -37.97 10.08
N ALA A 241 -4.49 -38.26 11.39
CA ALA A 241 -5.17 -39.41 11.98
C ALA A 241 -6.70 -39.36 11.82
N LEU A 242 -7.28 -38.15 11.81
CA LEU A 242 -8.70 -37.92 11.53
C LEU A 242 -9.02 -37.85 10.04
N GLU A 243 -8.06 -38.10 9.15
CA GLU A 243 -8.18 -38.07 7.69
C GLU A 243 -8.65 -36.70 7.14
N LEU A 244 -8.26 -35.61 7.80
CA LEU A 244 -8.69 -34.24 7.47
C LEU A 244 -7.70 -33.49 6.55
N LEU A 245 -6.61 -34.14 6.13
CA LEU A 245 -5.55 -33.55 5.31
C LEU A 245 -5.48 -34.17 3.90
N ASP A 246 -5.29 -33.32 2.90
CA ASP A 246 -4.85 -33.70 1.55
C ASP A 246 -3.52 -33.00 1.24
N GLY A 247 -2.42 -33.70 1.55
CA GLY A 247 -1.09 -33.08 1.60
C GLY A 247 -1.06 -31.94 2.62
N GLU A 248 -0.80 -30.72 2.15
CA GLU A 248 -0.77 -29.52 3.00
C GLU A 248 -2.13 -28.85 3.19
N LYS A 249 -3.18 -29.23 2.44
CA LYS A 249 -4.50 -28.60 2.52
C LYS A 249 -5.42 -29.36 3.48
N ILE A 250 -6.34 -28.64 4.12
CA ILE A 250 -7.40 -29.25 4.94
C ILE A 250 -8.55 -29.63 4.01
N ASP A 251 -8.89 -30.92 3.97
CA ASP A 251 -9.97 -31.47 3.17
C ASP A 251 -10.86 -32.40 4.03
N PRO A 252 -11.97 -31.87 4.58
CA PRO A 252 -12.87 -32.64 5.43
C PRO A 252 -13.62 -33.77 4.69
N TYR A 253 -13.75 -33.72 3.36
CA TYR A 253 -14.65 -34.62 2.63
C TYR A 253 -14.10 -36.04 2.45
N LYS A 254 -12.78 -36.22 2.62
CA LYS A 254 -12.15 -37.55 2.58
C LYS A 254 -12.40 -38.34 3.87
N SER A 255 -12.42 -37.64 4.99
CA SER A 255 -12.55 -38.21 6.33
C SER A 255 -13.85 -39.00 6.54
N LYS A 256 -13.72 -40.27 6.92
CA LYS A 256 -14.86 -41.11 7.29
C LYS A 256 -15.64 -40.56 8.49
N TYR A 257 -14.96 -39.92 9.45
CA TYR A 257 -15.60 -39.34 10.62
C TYR A 257 -16.43 -38.10 10.29
N THR A 258 -15.94 -37.31 9.33
CA THR A 258 -16.66 -36.14 8.83
C THR A 258 -17.93 -36.53 8.07
N LYS A 259 -17.87 -37.61 7.27
CA LYS A 259 -19.04 -38.15 6.56
C LYS A 259 -20.16 -38.55 7.51
N PHE A 260 -19.83 -39.19 8.63
CA PHE A 260 -20.83 -39.54 9.66
C PHE A 260 -21.62 -38.31 10.15
N ILE A 261 -20.94 -37.19 10.44
CA ILE A 261 -21.59 -35.95 10.87
C ILE A 261 -22.40 -35.34 9.72
N LEU A 262 -21.84 -35.28 8.51
CA LEU A 262 -22.53 -34.73 7.34
C LEU A 262 -23.80 -35.51 6.99
N ASP A 263 -23.77 -36.84 7.06
CA ASP A 263 -24.93 -37.68 6.79
C ASP A 263 -26.01 -37.50 7.86
N THR A 264 -25.60 -37.33 9.12
CA THR A 264 -26.52 -37.00 10.23
C THR A 264 -27.17 -35.62 10.05
N VAL A 265 -26.41 -34.63 9.60
CA VAL A 265 -26.91 -33.27 9.30
C VAL A 265 -27.81 -33.25 8.07
N LYS A 266 -27.51 -34.04 7.03
CA LYS A 266 -28.32 -34.15 5.81
C LYS A 266 -29.62 -34.92 6.01
N ALA A 267 -29.64 -35.87 6.95
CA ALA A 267 -30.85 -36.61 7.31
C ALA A 267 -31.92 -35.71 7.96
N LYS A 268 -31.55 -34.51 8.44
CA LYS A 268 -32.47 -33.51 8.97
C LYS A 268 -33.06 -32.64 7.85
N GLY A 269 -34.35 -32.31 7.99
CA GLY A 269 -35.03 -31.41 7.06
C GLY A 269 -34.52 -29.96 7.15
N HIS A 270 -34.79 -29.15 6.13
CA HIS A 270 -34.39 -27.74 6.10
C HIS A 270 -34.83 -26.99 7.36
N GLY A 271 -33.91 -26.23 7.97
CA GLY A 271 -34.15 -25.45 9.18
C GLY A 271 -34.18 -26.24 10.49
N GLN A 272 -33.98 -27.56 10.44
CA GLN A 272 -33.80 -28.39 11.62
C GLN A 272 -32.33 -28.39 12.07
N VAL A 273 -32.13 -28.51 13.37
CA VAL A 273 -30.80 -28.56 13.99
C VAL A 273 -30.50 -29.97 14.47
N VAL A 274 -29.23 -30.37 14.40
CA VAL A 274 -28.74 -31.62 14.99
C VAL A 274 -28.26 -31.33 16.40
N ASN A 275 -28.93 -31.85 17.42
CA ASN A 275 -28.53 -31.63 18.80
C ASN A 275 -27.29 -32.46 19.16
N ARG A 276 -26.55 -32.03 20.19
CA ARG A 276 -25.34 -32.74 20.64
C ARG A 276 -25.57 -34.21 20.95
N ASN A 277 -26.68 -34.55 21.61
CA ASN A 277 -27.03 -35.93 21.97
C ASN A 277 -27.32 -36.85 20.76
N GLU A 278 -27.44 -36.28 19.57
CA GLU A 278 -27.61 -37.05 18.33
C GLU A 278 -26.26 -37.44 17.71
N ILE A 279 -25.20 -36.68 18.03
CA ILE A 279 -23.82 -36.95 17.59
C ILE A 279 -23.04 -37.69 18.67
N ILE A 280 -23.11 -37.21 19.90
CA ILE A 280 -22.44 -37.75 21.08
C ILE A 280 -23.46 -38.53 21.90
N GLN A 281 -23.16 -39.81 22.11
CA GLN A 281 -24.00 -40.74 22.86
C GLN A 281 -23.30 -41.10 24.18
N ASP A 282 -24.08 -41.24 25.25
CA ASP A 282 -23.59 -41.79 26.51
C ASP A 282 -23.52 -43.32 26.40
N ASP A 283 -22.32 -43.85 26.59
CA ASP A 283 -22.03 -45.27 26.70
C ASP A 283 -21.53 -45.54 28.13
N HIS A 284 -22.46 -45.91 29.01
CA HIS A 284 -22.19 -46.24 30.41
C HIS A 284 -21.41 -45.12 31.16
N GLY A 285 -21.83 -43.87 31.02
CA GLY A 285 -21.22 -42.72 31.69
C GLY A 285 -19.92 -42.23 31.07
N LEU A 286 -19.63 -42.61 29.82
CA LEU A 286 -18.64 -41.98 28.94
C LEU A 286 -19.32 -41.49 27.68
N GLU A 287 -18.85 -40.37 27.16
CA GLU A 287 -19.44 -39.74 25.99
C GLU A 287 -18.59 -40.03 24.76
N TYR A 288 -19.19 -40.62 23.72
CA TYR A 288 -18.52 -40.92 22.47
C TYR A 288 -19.38 -40.58 21.25
N MET A 289 -18.73 -40.18 20.16
CA MET A 289 -19.34 -40.20 18.85
C MET A 289 -19.18 -41.59 18.22
N ASN A 290 -20.30 -42.14 17.74
CA ASN A 290 -20.38 -43.47 17.14
C ASN A 290 -19.76 -44.58 18.05
N PRO A 291 -20.36 -44.87 19.23
CA PRO A 291 -19.76 -45.75 20.24
C PRO A 291 -19.38 -47.17 19.77
N GLY A 292 -20.05 -47.69 18.73
CA GLY A 292 -19.81 -49.02 18.15
C GLY A 292 -18.97 -49.02 16.88
N GLY A 293 -18.44 -47.88 16.45
CA GLY A 293 -17.57 -47.77 15.28
C GLY A 293 -16.32 -46.96 15.59
N GLY A 294 -16.40 -45.64 15.41
CA GLY A 294 -15.26 -44.75 15.63
C GLY A 294 -14.92 -44.50 17.10
N ARG A 295 -15.90 -44.62 18.01
CA ARG A 295 -15.77 -44.40 19.47
C ARG A 295 -14.91 -43.18 19.82
N LEU A 296 -15.18 -42.06 19.15
CA LEU A 296 -14.37 -40.85 19.26
C LEU A 296 -14.80 -40.00 20.46
N GLU A 297 -13.83 -39.53 21.23
CA GLU A 297 -14.09 -38.65 22.36
C GLU A 297 -14.51 -37.24 21.91
N PRO A 298 -15.24 -36.48 22.76
CA PRO A 298 -15.82 -35.20 22.40
C PRO A 298 -14.80 -34.18 21.88
N GLU A 299 -13.55 -34.24 22.37
CA GLU A 299 -12.45 -33.38 21.92
C GLU A 299 -12.11 -33.60 20.44
N TRP A 300 -12.14 -34.85 19.96
CA TRP A 300 -11.94 -35.14 18.54
C TRP A 300 -13.12 -34.72 17.68
N VAL A 301 -14.34 -34.89 18.22
CA VAL A 301 -15.55 -34.39 17.57
C VAL A 301 -15.45 -32.88 17.37
N ALA A 302 -14.96 -32.12 18.36
CA ALA A 302 -14.76 -30.68 18.22
C ALA A 302 -13.80 -30.31 17.07
N VAL A 303 -12.73 -31.07 16.86
CA VAL A 303 -11.80 -30.87 15.72
C VAL A 303 -12.48 -31.14 14.38
N ILE A 304 -13.26 -32.23 14.28
CA ILE A 304 -14.03 -32.57 13.07
C ILE A 304 -15.08 -31.49 12.79
N LEU A 305 -15.78 -31.01 13.81
CA LEU A 305 -16.77 -29.94 13.66
C LEU A 305 -16.10 -28.64 13.19
N ALA A 306 -14.92 -28.31 13.72
CA ALA A 306 -14.18 -27.13 13.29
C ALA A 306 -13.73 -27.21 11.82
N SER A 307 -13.34 -28.41 11.35
CA SER A 307 -12.98 -28.59 9.94
C SER A 307 -14.20 -28.42 9.01
N LEU A 308 -15.39 -28.84 9.46
CA LEU A 308 -16.66 -28.61 8.76
C LEU A 308 -17.14 -27.15 8.80
N VAL A 309 -16.89 -26.44 9.91
CA VAL A 309 -17.12 -24.98 9.98
C VAL A 309 -16.15 -24.28 9.02
N TYR A 310 -14.92 -24.76 8.90
CA TYR A 310 -13.91 -24.23 7.98
C TYR A 310 -14.32 -24.38 6.50
N SER A 311 -14.85 -25.54 6.11
CA SER A 311 -15.40 -25.75 4.76
C SER A 311 -16.76 -25.07 4.54
N GLY A 312 -17.39 -24.54 5.60
CA GLY A 312 -18.70 -23.90 5.52
C GLY A 312 -19.84 -24.90 5.31
N ASP A 313 -19.67 -26.14 5.77
CA ASP A 313 -20.67 -27.21 5.68
C ASP A 313 -21.60 -27.27 6.87
N ILE A 314 -21.23 -26.67 8.01
CA ILE A 314 -22.08 -26.52 9.20
C ILE A 314 -21.87 -25.17 9.88
N VAL A 315 -22.83 -24.79 10.73
CA VAL A 315 -22.65 -23.75 11.75
C VAL A 315 -22.68 -24.43 13.12
N LEU A 316 -21.64 -24.21 13.92
CA LEU A 316 -21.51 -24.77 15.27
C LEU A 316 -22.10 -23.80 16.30
N ALA A 317 -23.09 -24.22 17.08
CA ALA A 317 -23.66 -23.42 18.15
C ALA A 317 -23.25 -23.94 19.53
N ILE A 318 -22.69 -23.06 20.36
CA ILE A 318 -22.43 -23.29 21.79
C ILE A 318 -23.31 -22.35 22.63
N PRO A 319 -23.43 -22.53 23.96
CA PRO A 319 -24.18 -21.59 24.80
C PRO A 319 -23.70 -20.13 24.62
N GLY A 320 -24.57 -19.27 24.08
CA GLY A 320 -24.31 -17.84 23.90
C GLY A 320 -23.48 -17.45 22.67
N LYS A 321 -22.97 -18.39 21.85
CA LYS A 321 -22.16 -18.09 20.65
C LYS A 321 -22.44 -19.06 19.51
N LYS A 322 -22.27 -18.59 18.27
CA LYS A 322 -22.30 -19.40 17.06
C LYS A 322 -21.04 -19.16 16.25
N PHE A 323 -20.55 -20.20 15.60
CA PHE A 323 -19.37 -20.17 14.76
C PHE A 323 -19.72 -20.65 13.36
N ASP A 324 -19.56 -19.75 12.39
CA ASP A 324 -19.55 -20.04 10.96
C ASP A 324 -18.12 -19.89 10.41
N ALA A 325 -17.94 -20.02 9.09
CA ALA A 325 -16.62 -19.92 8.47
C ALA A 325 -15.92 -18.56 8.71
N THR A 326 -16.65 -17.50 9.07
CA THR A 326 -16.08 -16.19 9.41
C THR A 326 -15.60 -16.12 10.86
N GLY A 327 -16.18 -16.95 11.73
CA GLY A 327 -15.86 -17.05 13.16
C GLY A 327 -14.71 -18.01 13.53
N LEU A 328 -13.96 -18.53 12.57
CA LEU A 328 -12.93 -19.57 12.82
C LEU A 328 -11.86 -19.19 13.85
N GLN A 329 -11.38 -17.94 13.80
CA GLN A 329 -10.39 -17.47 14.78
C GLN A 329 -10.97 -17.48 16.21
N GLN A 330 -12.24 -17.11 16.35
CA GLN A 330 -12.93 -17.11 17.64
C GLN A 330 -13.21 -18.54 18.12
N LEU A 331 -13.55 -19.45 17.19
CA LEU A 331 -13.70 -20.88 17.50
C LEU A 331 -12.38 -21.44 18.05
N ALA A 332 -11.25 -21.21 17.38
CA ALA A 332 -9.95 -21.72 17.82
C ALA A 332 -9.41 -21.08 19.11
N ALA A 333 -9.93 -19.90 19.49
CA ALA A 333 -9.62 -19.24 20.75
C ALA A 333 -10.53 -19.70 21.91
N THR A 334 -11.62 -20.41 21.62
CA THR A 334 -12.54 -20.93 22.64
C THR A 334 -11.93 -22.17 23.29
N GLY A 335 -12.06 -22.27 24.63
CA GLY A 335 -11.49 -23.39 25.39
C GLY A 335 -12.20 -24.71 25.09
N MET A 336 -11.45 -25.81 25.10
CA MET A 336 -11.97 -27.14 24.78
C MET A 336 -13.16 -27.55 25.66
N ASP A 337 -13.17 -27.19 26.95
CA ASP A 337 -14.26 -27.48 27.88
C ASP A 337 -15.62 -26.86 27.48
N GLU A 338 -15.59 -25.72 26.76
CA GLU A 338 -16.79 -25.10 26.21
C GLU A 338 -17.21 -25.77 24.88
N LEU A 339 -16.23 -26.09 24.03
CA LEU A 339 -16.47 -26.66 22.70
C LEU A 339 -17.06 -28.07 22.77
N VAL A 340 -16.59 -28.91 23.69
CA VAL A 340 -17.15 -30.27 23.89
C VAL A 340 -18.60 -30.25 24.39
N ARG A 341 -19.06 -29.11 24.92
CA ARG A 341 -20.44 -28.86 25.41
C ARG A 341 -21.29 -28.09 24.40
N PHE A 342 -20.99 -28.20 23.11
CA PHE A 342 -21.80 -27.57 22.06
C PHE A 342 -23.29 -27.95 22.18
N LYS A 343 -24.17 -27.05 21.74
CA LYS A 343 -25.62 -27.25 21.88
C LYS A 343 -26.17 -28.04 20.70
N HIS A 344 -25.90 -27.56 19.49
CA HIS A 344 -26.42 -28.12 18.25
C HIS A 344 -25.61 -27.66 17.03
N LEU A 345 -25.82 -28.34 15.91
CA LEU A 345 -25.29 -28.01 14.59
C LEU A 345 -26.44 -27.52 13.71
N GLU A 346 -26.20 -26.47 12.93
CA GLU A 346 -27.17 -25.95 11.96
C GLU A 346 -26.63 -26.18 10.54
N GLN A 347 -27.54 -26.45 9.59
CA GLN A 347 -27.18 -26.39 8.19
C GLN A 347 -26.77 -24.95 7.83
N PRO A 348 -25.69 -24.75 7.06
CA PRO A 348 -25.33 -23.44 6.53
C PRO A 348 -26.50 -22.92 5.70
N LYS A 349 -26.65 -21.60 5.65
CA LYS A 349 -27.64 -20.97 4.77
C LYS A 349 -27.40 -21.45 3.33
N GLU A 350 -28.48 -21.73 2.60
CA GLU A 350 -28.37 -22.04 1.17
C GLU A 350 -27.66 -20.92 0.44
N TRP A 351 -26.96 -21.27 -0.65
CA TRP A 351 -26.33 -20.27 -1.51
C TRP A 351 -27.37 -19.22 -1.92
N ASN A 352 -27.10 -17.96 -1.57
CA ASN A 352 -27.89 -16.84 -2.08
C ASN A 352 -27.52 -16.55 -3.54
N LEU A 353 -27.80 -17.52 -4.41
CA LEU A 353 -27.55 -17.47 -5.85
C LEU A 353 -28.12 -16.20 -6.50
N PRO A 354 -29.35 -15.74 -6.16
CA PRO A 354 -29.87 -14.48 -6.67
C PRO A 354 -28.98 -13.28 -6.33
N ALA A 355 -28.52 -13.17 -5.09
CA ALA A 355 -27.70 -12.04 -4.67
C ALA A 355 -26.27 -12.11 -5.21
N LEU A 356 -25.70 -13.32 -5.35
CA LEU A 356 -24.39 -13.51 -5.99
C LEU A 356 -24.45 -13.13 -7.47
N LYS A 357 -25.50 -13.52 -8.20
CA LYS A 357 -25.70 -13.11 -9.60
C LYS A 357 -25.76 -11.59 -9.72
N ALA A 358 -26.58 -10.94 -8.87
CA ALA A 358 -26.67 -9.49 -8.82
C ALA A 358 -25.33 -8.80 -8.51
N LEU A 359 -24.50 -9.40 -7.64
CA LEU A 359 -23.19 -8.86 -7.29
C LEU A 359 -22.20 -8.93 -8.46
N PHE A 360 -22.13 -10.08 -9.14
CA PHE A 360 -21.26 -10.23 -10.31
C PHE A 360 -21.70 -9.27 -11.42
N GLU A 361 -23.00 -9.13 -11.65
CA GLU A 361 -23.56 -8.21 -12.65
C GLU A 361 -23.28 -6.74 -12.31
N LEU A 362 -23.45 -6.33 -11.04
CA LEU A 362 -23.12 -4.99 -10.55
C LEU A 362 -21.64 -4.62 -10.78
N LEU A 363 -20.75 -5.60 -10.73
CA LEU A 363 -19.31 -5.43 -10.99
C LEU A 363 -18.92 -5.62 -12.47
N GLY A 364 -19.90 -5.70 -13.38
CA GLY A 364 -19.67 -5.85 -14.83
C GLY A 364 -19.19 -7.25 -15.24
N MET A 365 -19.43 -8.27 -14.43
CA MET A 365 -19.05 -9.66 -14.69
C MET A 365 -20.26 -10.51 -15.11
N THR A 366 -19.99 -11.68 -15.70
CA THR A 366 -21.06 -12.58 -16.15
C THR A 366 -21.73 -13.26 -14.95
N PRO A 367 -23.09 -13.28 -14.86
CA PRO A 367 -23.81 -13.95 -13.77
C PRO A 367 -23.52 -15.45 -13.64
N GLY A 368 -23.02 -16.09 -14.71
CA GLY A 368 -22.57 -17.49 -14.72
C GLY A 368 -21.42 -17.77 -13.75
N MET A 369 -20.63 -16.75 -13.40
CA MET A 369 -19.56 -16.86 -12.40
C MET A 369 -20.09 -17.25 -11.01
N ALA A 370 -21.30 -16.83 -10.64
CA ALA A 370 -21.94 -17.23 -9.39
C ALA A 370 -22.12 -18.75 -9.30
N GLN A 371 -22.40 -19.41 -10.43
CA GLN A 371 -22.59 -20.85 -10.50
C GLN A 371 -21.25 -21.60 -10.40
N LEU A 372 -20.17 -21.02 -10.92
CA LEU A 372 -18.81 -21.56 -10.75
C LEU A 372 -18.33 -21.47 -9.30
N VAL A 373 -18.73 -20.43 -8.55
CA VAL A 373 -18.47 -20.33 -7.10
C VAL A 373 -19.14 -21.48 -6.35
N THR A 374 -20.40 -21.82 -6.70
CA THR A 374 -21.10 -22.96 -6.07
C THR A 374 -20.46 -24.33 -6.37
N GLN A 375 -19.62 -24.40 -7.41
CA GLN A 375 -18.83 -25.59 -7.76
C GLN A 375 -17.45 -25.61 -7.08
N GLY A 376 -17.16 -24.66 -6.19
CA GLY A 376 -15.91 -24.60 -5.44
C GLY A 376 -14.71 -24.05 -6.22
N LYS A 377 -14.93 -23.35 -7.34
CA LYS A 377 -13.83 -22.75 -8.12
C LYS A 377 -13.35 -21.44 -7.50
N ASP A 378 -12.04 -21.27 -7.39
CA ASP A 378 -11.40 -20.08 -6.82
C ASP A 378 -11.35 -18.87 -7.78
N GLU A 379 -11.26 -19.11 -9.10
CA GLU A 379 -11.12 -18.07 -10.13
C GLU A 379 -12.19 -16.96 -10.06
N PRO A 380 -13.51 -17.27 -9.97
CA PRO A 380 -14.54 -16.24 -9.83
C PRO A 380 -14.35 -15.36 -8.60
N VAL A 381 -13.80 -15.92 -7.53
CA VAL A 381 -13.56 -15.20 -6.27
C VAL A 381 -12.38 -14.25 -6.40
N GLN A 382 -11.32 -14.67 -7.08
CA GLN A 382 -10.19 -13.79 -7.38
C GLN A 382 -10.61 -12.61 -8.27
N ASN A 383 -11.40 -12.90 -9.31
CA ASN A 383 -11.96 -11.87 -10.20
C ASN A 383 -12.81 -10.88 -9.40
N LEU A 384 -13.70 -11.38 -8.53
CA LEU A 384 -14.51 -10.56 -7.63
C LEU A 384 -13.63 -9.62 -6.78
N GLN A 385 -12.61 -10.16 -6.10
CA GLN A 385 -11.71 -9.37 -5.25
C GLN A 385 -10.95 -8.30 -6.05
N GLN A 386 -10.53 -8.62 -7.28
CA GLN A 386 -9.86 -7.65 -8.14
C GLN A 386 -10.80 -6.51 -8.55
N ALA A 387 -12.05 -6.81 -8.91
CA ALA A 387 -13.04 -5.77 -9.27
C ALA A 387 -13.46 -4.93 -8.07
N VAL A 388 -13.61 -5.54 -6.89
CA VAL A 388 -13.83 -4.82 -5.62
C VAL A 388 -12.67 -3.86 -5.34
N GLY A 389 -11.42 -4.29 -5.50
CA GLY A 389 -10.26 -3.40 -5.34
C GLY A 389 -10.27 -2.23 -6.33
N LYS A 390 -10.64 -2.48 -7.60
CA LYS A 390 -10.76 -1.44 -8.63
C LYS A 390 -11.85 -0.43 -8.29
N ILE A 391 -13.05 -0.88 -7.91
CA ILE A 391 -14.19 0.02 -7.67
C ILE A 391 -13.98 0.86 -6.41
N VAL A 392 -13.43 0.30 -5.33
CA VAL A 392 -13.08 1.07 -4.12
C VAL A 392 -12.06 2.16 -4.44
N LYS A 393 -11.02 1.84 -5.24
CA LYS A 393 -10.04 2.83 -5.68
C LYS A 393 -10.68 3.94 -6.50
N ARG A 394 -11.56 3.60 -7.45
CA ARG A 394 -12.32 4.57 -8.26
C ARG A 394 -13.13 5.50 -7.37
N ILE A 395 -13.95 4.96 -6.46
CA ILE A 395 -14.76 5.76 -5.52
C ILE A 395 -13.90 6.76 -4.74
N VAL A 396 -12.79 6.32 -4.17
CA VAL A 396 -11.89 7.21 -3.39
C VAL A 396 -11.31 8.33 -4.27
N MET A 397 -10.87 8.01 -5.48
CA MET A 397 -10.33 9.01 -6.41
C MET A 397 -11.39 10.02 -6.83
N THR A 398 -12.61 9.57 -7.13
CA THR A 398 -13.73 10.43 -7.53
C THR A 398 -14.19 11.32 -6.37
N GLN A 399 -14.26 10.80 -5.14
CA GLN A 399 -14.55 11.59 -3.95
C GLN A 399 -13.52 12.71 -3.71
N GLN A 400 -12.24 12.43 -3.95
CA GLN A 400 -11.20 13.47 -3.86
C GLN A 400 -11.42 14.55 -4.93
N THR A 401 -11.66 14.15 -6.18
CA THR A 401 -11.91 15.08 -7.28
C THR A 401 -13.17 15.93 -7.05
N LEU A 402 -14.23 15.37 -6.48
CA LEU A 402 -15.43 16.12 -6.10
C LEU A 402 -15.14 17.21 -5.05
N ARG A 403 -14.22 16.96 -4.11
CA ARG A 403 -13.81 17.98 -3.11
C ARG A 403 -12.98 19.10 -3.73
N GLU A 404 -12.17 18.78 -4.73
CA GLU A 404 -11.36 19.75 -5.48
C GLU A 404 -12.22 20.61 -6.41
N GLY A 405 -13.40 20.12 -6.80
CA GLY A 405 -14.36 20.79 -7.68
C GLY A 405 -14.13 20.46 -9.15
N LEU A 406 -15.21 20.28 -9.91
CA LEU A 406 -15.16 19.97 -11.34
C LEU A 406 -15.61 21.19 -12.15
N SER A 407 -14.65 22.03 -12.54
CA SER A 407 -14.93 23.23 -13.33
C SER A 407 -14.27 23.17 -14.71
N PHE A 408 -14.98 23.65 -15.74
CA PHE A 408 -14.45 23.83 -17.09
C PHE A 408 -14.78 25.24 -17.58
N TRP A 409 -13.76 26.03 -17.96
CA TRP A 409 -13.91 27.46 -18.30
C TRP A 409 -14.71 28.28 -17.26
N GLY A 410 -14.56 27.97 -15.97
CA GLY A 410 -15.26 28.65 -14.89
C GLY A 410 -16.74 28.27 -14.73
N LEU A 411 -17.27 27.39 -15.59
CA LEU A 411 -18.55 26.73 -15.35
C LEU A 411 -18.31 25.55 -14.41
N ASP A 412 -18.99 25.57 -13.26
CA ASP A 412 -19.09 24.42 -12.38
C ASP A 412 -20.01 23.39 -13.04
N LEU A 413 -19.46 22.24 -13.43
CA LEU A 413 -20.21 21.18 -14.11
C LEU A 413 -21.07 20.37 -13.12
N LEU A 414 -20.88 20.57 -11.81
CA LEU A 414 -21.73 20.00 -10.77
C LEU A 414 -22.98 20.87 -10.53
N ALA A 415 -22.92 22.17 -10.86
CA ALA A 415 -24.01 23.10 -10.61
C ALA A 415 -25.23 22.78 -11.49
N GLY A 416 -26.27 22.21 -10.87
CA GLY A 416 -27.51 21.78 -11.55
C GLY A 416 -27.69 20.26 -11.66
N THR A 417 -26.69 19.49 -11.23
CA THR A 417 -26.79 18.02 -11.11
C THR A 417 -27.13 17.63 -9.66
N ASP A 418 -27.84 16.52 -9.48
CA ASP A 418 -28.17 15.97 -8.15
C ASP A 418 -26.94 15.29 -7.48
N LEU A 419 -25.74 15.68 -7.89
CA LEU A 419 -24.50 14.99 -7.55
C LEU A 419 -24.12 15.12 -6.06
N ALA A 420 -24.63 16.13 -5.36
CA ALA A 420 -24.50 16.24 -3.90
C ALA A 420 -25.23 15.10 -3.16
N SER A 421 -26.38 14.64 -3.67
CA SER A 421 -27.09 13.47 -3.11
C SER A 421 -26.47 12.15 -3.58
N GLN A 422 -25.88 12.11 -4.77
CA GLN A 422 -25.11 10.95 -5.26
C GLN A 422 -23.79 10.76 -4.50
N ALA A 423 -23.15 11.84 -4.05
CA ALA A 423 -21.92 11.77 -3.25
C ALA A 423 -22.11 11.03 -1.92
N SER A 424 -23.27 11.17 -1.26
CA SER A 424 -23.60 10.36 -0.08
C SER A 424 -23.79 8.87 -0.41
N GLY A 425 -24.34 8.57 -1.59
CA GLY A 425 -24.47 7.18 -2.08
C GLY A 425 -23.11 6.51 -2.37
N LEU A 426 -22.08 7.30 -2.71
CA LEU A 426 -20.71 6.79 -2.91
C LEU A 426 -20.04 6.34 -1.61
N ASP A 427 -20.28 7.03 -0.48
CA ASP A 427 -19.75 6.60 0.83
C ASP A 427 -20.39 5.28 1.29
N GLU A 428 -21.71 5.14 1.11
CA GLU A 428 -22.43 3.89 1.40
C GLU A 428 -21.95 2.74 0.49
N ALA A 429 -21.81 3.02 -0.82
CA ALA A 429 -21.28 2.05 -1.78
C ALA A 429 -19.84 1.64 -1.44
N LYS A 430 -18.98 2.58 -1.00
CA LYS A 430 -17.62 2.28 -0.56
C LYS A 430 -17.62 1.31 0.62
N GLY A 431 -18.41 1.59 1.65
CA GLY A 431 -18.53 0.70 2.81
C GLY A 431 -19.04 -0.68 2.44
N PHE A 432 -20.00 -0.76 1.50
CA PHE A 432 -20.46 -2.03 0.94
C PHE A 432 -19.33 -2.78 0.23
N PHE A 433 -18.63 -2.18 -0.73
CA PHE A 433 -17.56 -2.85 -1.48
C PHE A 433 -16.36 -3.23 -0.60
N GLU A 434 -15.98 -2.40 0.38
CA GLU A 434 -14.93 -2.75 1.35
C GLU A 434 -15.32 -3.99 2.18
N SER A 435 -16.59 -4.11 2.56
CA SER A 435 -17.08 -5.30 3.28
C SER A 435 -16.94 -6.59 2.47
N LEU A 436 -16.87 -6.50 1.14
CA LEU A 436 -16.73 -7.66 0.26
C LEU A 436 -15.33 -8.28 0.28
N GLN A 437 -14.33 -7.54 0.79
CA GLN A 437 -12.95 -8.03 0.88
C GLN A 437 -12.81 -9.24 1.83
N ALA A 438 -13.76 -9.40 2.78
CA ALA A 438 -13.80 -10.56 3.67
C ALA A 438 -14.09 -11.87 2.94
N TYR A 439 -14.75 -11.84 1.77
CA TYR A 439 -15.16 -13.02 1.00
C TYR A 439 -14.07 -13.52 0.05
N SER A 440 -12.98 -14.04 0.62
CA SER A 440 -11.75 -14.40 -0.11
C SER A 440 -11.68 -15.83 -0.64
N SER A 441 -12.72 -16.65 -0.45
CA SER A 441 -12.79 -18.03 -0.97
C SER A 441 -14.24 -18.43 -1.26
N PRO A 442 -14.48 -19.51 -2.05
CA PRO A 442 -15.84 -20.00 -2.32
C PRO A 442 -16.62 -20.32 -1.03
N GLY A 443 -15.97 -20.97 -0.06
CA GLY A 443 -16.57 -21.27 1.25
C GLY A 443 -16.97 -20.02 2.03
N LYS A 444 -16.19 -18.94 1.96
CA LYS A 444 -16.56 -17.65 2.58
C LYS A 444 -17.73 -16.98 1.85
N LEU A 445 -17.77 -17.03 0.51
CA LEU A 445 -18.87 -16.51 -0.31
C LEU A 445 -20.20 -17.21 -0.06
N LYS A 446 -20.20 -18.46 0.43
CA LYS A 446 -21.43 -19.17 0.82
C LYS A 446 -22.18 -18.46 1.95
N ASN A 447 -21.46 -17.71 2.80
CA ASN A 447 -22.02 -16.90 3.88
C ASN A 447 -22.31 -15.46 3.45
N PHE A 448 -22.46 -15.19 2.15
CA PHE A 448 -22.79 -13.87 1.64
C PHE A 448 -24.08 -13.35 2.29
N ARG A 449 -23.92 -12.32 3.13
CA ARG A 449 -24.99 -11.84 4.02
C ARG A 449 -26.04 -10.96 3.34
N TYR A 450 -25.71 -10.41 2.18
CA TYR A 450 -26.57 -9.45 1.48
C TYR A 450 -27.57 -10.16 0.57
N SER A 451 -28.76 -9.57 0.46
CA SER A 451 -29.82 -9.94 -0.46
C SER A 451 -29.64 -9.26 -1.82
N ALA A 452 -30.30 -9.79 -2.86
CA ALA A 452 -30.23 -9.19 -4.20
C ALA A 452 -30.72 -7.72 -4.21
N PRO A 453 -31.80 -7.33 -3.51
CA PRO A 453 -32.19 -5.92 -3.40
C PRO A 453 -31.15 -5.03 -2.73
N GLU A 454 -30.48 -5.51 -1.67
CA GLU A 454 -29.41 -4.76 -1.00
C GLU A 454 -28.21 -4.54 -1.93
N VAL A 455 -27.85 -5.52 -2.75
CA VAL A 455 -26.79 -5.38 -3.76
C VAL A 455 -27.21 -4.37 -4.84
N LEU A 456 -28.41 -4.52 -5.38
CA LEU A 456 -28.93 -3.65 -6.44
C LEU A 456 -29.17 -2.21 -5.99
N ALA A 457 -29.34 -1.95 -4.69
CA ALA A 457 -29.43 -0.60 -4.15
C ALA A 457 -28.21 0.27 -4.51
N HIS A 458 -27.04 -0.36 -4.73
CA HIS A 458 -25.81 0.33 -5.11
C HIS A 458 -25.66 0.57 -6.61
N GLU A 459 -26.56 0.07 -7.47
CA GLU A 459 -26.48 0.25 -8.94
C GLU A 459 -26.44 1.72 -9.34
N LYS A 460 -27.26 2.56 -8.69
CA LYS A 460 -27.27 4.02 -8.93
C LYS A 460 -25.94 4.67 -8.59
N ALA A 461 -25.28 4.23 -7.51
CA ALA A 461 -23.98 4.76 -7.10
C ALA A 461 -22.87 4.34 -8.07
N VAL A 462 -22.93 3.12 -8.61
CA VAL A 462 -21.98 2.65 -9.64
C VAL A 462 -22.18 3.42 -10.96
N LYS A 463 -23.43 3.65 -11.38
CA LYS A 463 -23.72 4.47 -12.57
C LYS A 463 -23.24 5.91 -12.42
N ALA A 464 -23.51 6.53 -11.27
CA ALA A 464 -23.00 7.86 -10.94
C ALA A 464 -21.47 7.92 -10.96
N LEU A 465 -20.79 6.86 -10.51
CA LEU A 465 -19.34 6.75 -10.57
C LEU A 465 -18.82 6.71 -12.02
N ASP A 466 -19.49 5.98 -12.92
CA ASP A 466 -19.14 5.92 -14.34
C ASP A 466 -19.34 7.30 -15.02
N GLU A 467 -20.44 7.99 -14.73
CA GLU A 467 -20.72 9.35 -15.23
C GLU A 467 -19.67 10.38 -14.76
N LEU A 468 -19.30 10.32 -13.47
CA LEU A 468 -18.29 11.21 -12.90
C LEU A 468 -16.88 10.96 -13.43
N ASP A 469 -16.52 9.68 -13.65
CA ASP A 469 -15.23 9.34 -14.25
C ASP A 469 -15.17 9.87 -15.69
N ALA A 470 -16.24 9.75 -16.48
CA ALA A 470 -16.32 10.32 -17.82
C ALA A 470 -16.20 11.86 -17.82
N LEU A 471 -16.83 12.54 -16.86
CA LEU A 471 -16.73 13.99 -16.70
C LEU A 471 -15.31 14.44 -16.34
N ARG A 472 -14.67 13.69 -15.43
CA ARG A 472 -13.28 13.93 -15.04
C ARG A 472 -12.32 13.73 -16.23
N GLU A 473 -12.47 12.64 -16.97
CA GLU A 473 -11.64 12.39 -18.17
C GLU A 473 -11.80 13.51 -19.19
N PHE A 474 -13.03 13.96 -19.46
CA PHE A 474 -13.29 15.11 -20.32
C PHE A 474 -12.54 16.38 -19.86
N ILE A 475 -12.63 16.70 -18.57
CA ILE A 475 -11.94 17.88 -18.01
C ILE A 475 -10.42 17.72 -18.16
N MET A 476 -9.87 16.56 -17.84
CA MET A 476 -8.43 16.31 -17.92
C MET A 476 -7.90 16.44 -19.35
N ASP A 477 -8.63 15.91 -20.32
CA ASP A 477 -8.21 15.90 -21.73
C ASP A 477 -8.29 17.31 -22.36
N HIS A 478 -9.30 18.10 -22.01
CA HIS A 478 -9.58 19.36 -22.70
C HIS A 478 -9.18 20.62 -21.93
N SER A 479 -9.01 20.57 -20.60
CA SER A 479 -8.65 21.75 -19.78
C SER A 479 -7.34 22.43 -20.20
N PRO A 480 -6.25 21.71 -20.53
CA PRO A 480 -5.02 22.36 -21.00
C PRO A 480 -5.25 23.19 -22.26
N THR A 481 -6.00 22.64 -23.23
CA THR A 481 -6.33 23.33 -24.48
C THR A 481 -7.26 24.52 -24.23
N ALA A 482 -8.25 24.35 -23.36
CA ALA A 482 -9.19 25.39 -22.96
C ALA A 482 -8.50 26.59 -22.28
N SER A 483 -7.55 26.32 -21.37
CA SER A 483 -6.73 27.34 -20.71
C SER A 483 -5.82 28.07 -21.70
N TRP A 484 -5.17 27.31 -22.59
CA TRP A 484 -4.34 27.86 -23.68
C TRP A 484 -5.15 28.80 -24.57
N LEU A 485 -6.36 28.40 -24.98
CA LEU A 485 -7.25 29.20 -25.83
C LEU A 485 -7.75 30.47 -25.13
N SER A 486 -7.98 30.43 -23.83
CA SER A 486 -8.39 31.62 -23.06
C SER A 486 -7.25 32.63 -22.94
N THR A 487 -6.01 32.15 -22.82
CA THR A 487 -4.83 33.02 -22.86
C THR A 487 -4.65 33.60 -24.26
N ALA A 488 -4.85 32.79 -25.31
CA ALA A 488 -4.76 33.19 -26.71
C ALA A 488 -5.78 34.31 -27.07
N GLU A 489 -7.01 34.22 -26.56
CA GLU A 489 -8.05 35.25 -26.71
C GLU A 489 -7.60 36.64 -26.26
N ALA A 490 -6.87 36.73 -25.14
CA ALA A 490 -6.38 38.00 -24.62
C ALA A 490 -5.17 38.59 -25.40
N VAL A 491 -4.54 37.78 -26.26
CA VAL A 491 -3.31 38.16 -26.97
C VAL A 491 -3.59 38.83 -28.30
N LEU A 492 -4.66 38.41 -29.00
CA LEU A 492 -5.09 39.04 -30.25
C LEU A 492 -5.96 40.29 -30.00
N PRO A 493 -6.05 41.22 -30.97
CA PRO A 493 -6.95 42.37 -30.88
C PRO A 493 -8.41 41.90 -30.75
N ALA A 494 -9.21 42.67 -30.01
CA ALA A 494 -10.60 42.30 -29.71
C ALA A 494 -11.48 42.20 -30.96
N GLU A 495 -11.13 42.95 -32.02
CA GLU A 495 -11.83 43.01 -33.30
C GLU A 495 -11.39 41.92 -34.29
N HIS A 496 -10.46 41.04 -33.93
CA HIS A 496 -9.96 40.01 -34.84
C HIS A 496 -10.97 38.84 -34.95
N ASP A 497 -11.35 38.44 -36.18
CA ASP A 497 -12.35 37.39 -36.46
C ASP A 497 -12.15 36.07 -35.67
N TRP A 498 -10.90 35.71 -35.37
CA TRP A 498 -10.60 34.53 -34.55
C TRP A 498 -11.13 34.65 -33.11
N VAL A 499 -11.10 35.84 -32.50
CA VAL A 499 -11.61 36.09 -31.15
C VAL A 499 -13.12 35.86 -31.09
N ASP A 500 -13.87 36.32 -32.11
CA ASP A 500 -15.31 36.08 -32.19
C ASP A 500 -15.65 34.59 -32.37
N ARG A 501 -14.90 33.89 -33.22
CA ARG A 501 -15.04 32.42 -33.37
C ARG A 501 -14.70 31.67 -32.07
N MET A 502 -13.69 32.12 -31.33
CA MET A 502 -13.33 31.56 -30.02
C MET A 502 -14.45 31.76 -28.99
N LYS A 503 -15.00 32.96 -28.87
CA LYS A 503 -16.14 33.25 -27.96
C LYS A 503 -17.37 32.43 -28.31
N THR A 504 -17.71 32.35 -29.60
CA THR A 504 -18.85 31.56 -30.09
C THR A 504 -18.66 30.07 -29.77
N THR A 505 -17.49 29.51 -30.07
CA THR A 505 -17.20 28.09 -29.77
C THR A 505 -17.17 27.82 -28.28
N ARG A 506 -16.65 28.73 -27.46
CA ARG A 506 -16.70 28.62 -25.99
C ARG A 506 -18.15 28.53 -25.53
N GLN A 507 -19.02 29.43 -26.00
CA GLN A 507 -20.43 29.44 -25.63
C GLN A 507 -21.13 28.15 -26.08
N ASP A 508 -20.93 27.71 -27.32
CA ASP A 508 -21.51 26.47 -27.85
C ASP A 508 -21.11 25.24 -27.03
N VAL A 509 -19.85 25.15 -26.61
CA VAL A 509 -19.34 24.04 -25.78
C VAL A 509 -19.92 24.12 -24.37
N LEU A 510 -19.99 25.31 -23.76
CA LEU A 510 -20.57 25.48 -22.43
C LEU A 510 -22.07 25.17 -22.43
N ASP A 511 -22.80 25.55 -23.47
CA ASP A 511 -24.23 25.24 -23.59
C ASP A 511 -24.47 23.76 -23.87
N ALA A 512 -23.62 23.12 -24.68
CA ALA A 512 -23.63 21.66 -24.85
C ALA A 512 -23.39 20.95 -23.51
N LEU A 513 -22.42 21.39 -22.70
CA LEU A 513 -22.14 20.79 -21.39
C LEU A 513 -23.25 21.00 -20.36
N LYS A 514 -24.00 22.11 -20.43
CA LYS A 514 -25.16 22.36 -19.56
C LYS A 514 -26.38 21.50 -19.91
N GLN A 515 -26.55 21.20 -21.20
CA GLN A 515 -27.69 20.44 -21.72
C GLN A 515 -27.38 18.95 -21.90
N ALA A 516 -26.12 18.55 -21.79
CA ALA A 516 -25.69 17.18 -22.05
C ALA A 516 -26.23 16.23 -20.98
N ASP A 517 -26.79 15.12 -21.47
CA ASP A 517 -26.81 13.88 -20.71
C ASP A 517 -25.35 13.44 -20.52
N LEU A 518 -24.91 13.30 -19.26
CA LEU A 518 -23.55 12.91 -18.91
C LEU A 518 -23.15 11.55 -19.55
N THR A 519 -24.13 10.70 -19.87
CA THR A 519 -23.90 9.42 -20.56
C THR A 519 -23.47 9.56 -22.02
N GLU A 520 -23.80 10.66 -22.69
CA GLU A 520 -23.38 10.94 -24.06
C GLU A 520 -22.07 11.74 -24.14
N LEU A 521 -21.57 12.23 -23.00
CA LEU A 521 -20.39 13.10 -22.91
C LEU A 521 -19.15 12.48 -23.56
N ALA A 522 -18.96 11.17 -23.44
CA ALA A 522 -17.85 10.47 -24.08
C ALA A 522 -17.87 10.61 -25.61
N SER A 523 -19.06 10.54 -26.23
CA SER A 523 -19.21 10.71 -27.69
C SER A 523 -19.03 12.17 -28.12
N GLN A 524 -19.51 13.10 -27.31
CA GLN A 524 -19.39 14.55 -27.57
C GLN A 524 -17.96 15.06 -27.33
N SER A 525 -17.22 14.45 -26.39
CA SER A 525 -15.84 14.78 -26.03
C SER A 525 -14.91 14.84 -27.24
N GLN A 526 -14.99 13.84 -28.13
CA GLN A 526 -14.14 13.80 -29.32
C GLN A 526 -14.45 14.95 -30.30
N SER A 527 -15.74 15.28 -30.48
CA SER A 527 -16.18 16.37 -31.34
C SER A 527 -15.77 17.73 -30.78
N ILE A 528 -15.91 17.93 -29.47
CA ILE A 528 -15.45 19.13 -28.75
C ILE A 528 -13.93 19.26 -28.89
N GLY A 529 -13.17 18.20 -28.61
CA GLY A 529 -11.72 18.19 -28.78
C GLY A 529 -11.27 18.60 -30.18
N ALA A 530 -11.93 18.10 -31.23
CA ALA A 530 -11.65 18.48 -32.61
C ALA A 530 -11.90 19.98 -32.88
N LYS A 531 -12.99 20.55 -32.34
CA LYS A 531 -13.27 22.00 -32.44
C LYS A 531 -12.20 22.84 -31.74
N LEU A 532 -11.78 22.45 -30.53
CA LEU A 532 -10.75 23.17 -29.77
C LEU A 532 -9.38 23.12 -30.46
N GLN A 533 -8.97 21.97 -30.98
CA GLN A 533 -7.71 21.84 -31.71
C GLN A 533 -7.72 22.63 -33.02
N LYS A 534 -8.86 22.68 -33.71
CA LYS A 534 -9.02 23.52 -34.90
C LYS A 534 -8.82 25.01 -34.57
N LEU A 535 -9.44 25.51 -33.49
CA LEU A 535 -9.23 26.90 -33.05
C LEU A 535 -7.77 27.18 -32.70
N LYS A 536 -7.11 26.26 -32.00
CA LYS A 536 -5.68 26.37 -31.67
C LYS A 536 -4.82 26.48 -32.93
N LYS A 537 -5.06 25.64 -33.94
CA LYS A 537 -4.36 25.69 -35.22
C LYS A 537 -4.61 27.00 -35.97
N ASP A 538 -5.86 27.44 -36.04
CA ASP A 538 -6.23 28.70 -36.68
C ASP A 538 -5.56 29.91 -36.00
N TYR A 539 -5.44 29.88 -34.66
CA TYR A 539 -4.70 30.89 -33.91
C TYR A 539 -3.23 30.92 -34.29
N THR A 540 -2.57 29.76 -34.31
CA THR A 540 -1.14 29.64 -34.61
C THR A 540 -0.82 30.30 -35.94
N VAL A 541 -1.64 30.05 -36.97
CA VAL A 541 -1.50 30.68 -38.29
C VAL A 541 -1.66 32.20 -38.21
N ALA A 542 -2.72 32.68 -37.55
CA ALA A 542 -2.98 34.12 -37.41
C ALA A 542 -1.85 34.85 -36.65
N TYR A 543 -1.42 34.27 -35.52
CA TYR A 543 -0.38 34.84 -34.67
C TYR A 543 0.98 34.86 -35.38
N ILE A 544 1.39 33.78 -36.07
CA ILE A 544 2.63 33.78 -36.87
C ILE A 544 2.56 34.83 -37.98
N GLY A 545 1.41 34.97 -38.63
CA GLY A 545 1.19 35.99 -39.65
C GLY A 545 1.39 37.42 -39.13
N LEU A 546 0.83 37.73 -37.96
CA LEU A 546 1.00 39.02 -37.30
C LEU A 546 2.43 39.22 -36.78
N HIS A 547 3.04 38.19 -36.22
CA HIS A 547 4.42 38.22 -35.71
C HIS A 547 5.43 38.50 -36.82
N THR A 548 5.32 37.81 -37.95
CA THR A 548 6.21 38.00 -39.11
C THR A 548 6.10 39.41 -39.68
N LYS A 549 4.93 40.06 -39.59
CA LYS A 549 4.76 41.46 -40.00
C LYS A 549 5.38 42.45 -38.99
N ALA A 550 5.30 42.13 -37.71
CA ALA A 550 5.69 43.02 -36.62
C ALA A 550 7.15 42.90 -36.16
N ARG A 551 7.86 41.86 -36.59
CA ARG A 551 9.24 41.58 -36.19
C ARG A 551 10.15 41.51 -37.40
N LEU A 552 11.38 41.96 -37.23
CA LEU A 552 12.40 41.84 -38.26
C LEU A 552 12.84 40.39 -38.39
N GLY A 553 12.82 39.88 -39.62
CA GLY A 553 13.43 38.61 -39.97
C GLY A 553 14.97 38.72 -40.00
N VAL A 554 15.65 37.61 -40.27
CA VAL A 554 17.13 37.55 -40.29
C VAL A 554 17.75 38.56 -41.26
N ASN A 555 17.13 38.74 -42.43
CA ASN A 555 17.64 39.67 -43.45
C ASN A 555 17.43 41.13 -43.02
N ASP A 556 16.26 41.45 -42.50
CA ASP A 556 15.92 42.78 -42.02
C ASP A 556 16.76 43.17 -40.79
N ASP A 557 17.04 42.23 -39.88
CA ASP A 557 17.92 42.46 -38.73
C ASP A 557 19.35 42.81 -39.18
N LYS A 558 19.88 42.11 -40.20
CA LYS A 558 21.16 42.48 -40.82
C LYS A 558 21.12 43.88 -41.43
N ARG A 559 20.01 44.26 -42.09
CA ARG A 559 19.83 45.61 -42.64
C ARG A 559 19.81 46.66 -41.53
N LYS A 560 19.11 46.40 -40.42
CA LYS A 560 19.13 47.27 -39.23
C LYS A 560 20.55 47.44 -38.68
N ALA A 561 21.29 46.35 -38.53
CA ALA A 561 22.69 46.39 -38.09
C ALA A 561 23.59 47.18 -39.08
N GLY A 562 23.29 47.07 -40.38
CA GLY A 562 23.90 47.90 -41.42
C GLY A 562 23.62 49.39 -41.21
N LEU A 563 22.36 49.78 -41.01
CA LEU A 563 21.97 51.17 -40.76
C LEU A 563 22.59 51.76 -39.48
N LEU A 564 22.77 50.96 -38.43
CA LEU A 564 23.42 51.39 -37.19
C LEU A 564 24.90 51.73 -37.38
N ASN A 565 25.56 51.06 -38.33
CA ASN A 565 26.97 51.28 -38.66
C ASN A 565 27.16 52.04 -39.98
N ASP A 566 26.08 52.62 -40.52
CA ASP A 566 26.08 53.28 -41.83
C ASP A 566 26.93 54.55 -41.81
N GLN A 567 27.69 54.75 -42.87
CA GLN A 567 28.56 55.91 -43.00
C GLN A 567 27.78 57.24 -42.96
N ARG A 568 26.56 57.28 -43.52
CA ARG A 568 25.66 58.45 -43.45
C ARG A 568 25.30 58.80 -42.02
N LEU A 569 25.02 57.80 -41.19
CA LEU A 569 24.73 57.99 -39.77
C LEU A 569 25.96 58.53 -39.02
N GLN A 570 27.16 58.01 -39.32
CA GLN A 570 28.41 58.51 -38.75
C GLN A 570 28.70 59.96 -39.15
N THR A 571 28.39 60.34 -40.38
CA THR A 571 28.48 61.72 -40.87
C THR A 571 27.55 62.64 -40.07
N LEU A 572 26.27 62.27 -39.91
CA LEU A 572 25.30 63.05 -39.12
C LEU A 572 25.73 63.18 -37.65
N LEU A 573 26.29 62.12 -37.05
CA LEU A 573 26.81 62.17 -35.67
C LEU A 573 27.96 63.16 -35.51
N LYS A 574 28.88 63.23 -36.48
CA LYS A 574 29.97 64.22 -36.47
C LYS A 574 29.44 65.64 -36.64
N LEU A 575 28.52 65.86 -37.59
CA LEU A 575 27.91 67.17 -37.84
C LEU A 575 27.06 67.65 -36.66
N ALA A 576 26.46 66.74 -35.88
CA ALA A 576 25.68 67.09 -34.71
C ALA A 576 26.48 67.89 -33.67
N GLY A 577 27.82 67.85 -33.70
CA GLY A 577 28.69 68.68 -32.86
C GLY A 577 28.63 70.19 -33.15
N ILE A 578 28.01 70.60 -34.25
CA ILE A 578 27.76 71.99 -34.64
C ILE A 578 26.43 72.44 -33.99
N ASP A 579 26.42 73.59 -33.32
CA ASP A 579 25.28 74.01 -32.49
C ASP A 579 23.99 74.32 -33.26
N LEU A 580 24.12 74.63 -34.56
CA LEU A 580 22.98 74.92 -35.44
C LEU A 580 22.25 73.66 -35.93
N MET A 581 22.84 72.47 -35.80
CA MET A 581 22.27 71.24 -36.38
C MET A 581 21.07 70.71 -35.58
N PRO A 582 20.03 70.16 -36.23
CA PRO A 582 18.82 69.69 -35.57
C PRO A 582 19.03 68.33 -34.87
N ARG A 583 19.78 68.34 -33.75
CA ARG A 583 20.18 67.15 -32.98
C ARG A 583 18.99 66.24 -32.61
N GLN A 584 17.84 66.82 -32.28
CA GLN A 584 16.65 66.06 -31.91
C GLN A 584 16.19 65.10 -33.02
N GLN A 585 16.24 65.52 -34.28
CA GLN A 585 15.87 64.68 -35.42
C GLN A 585 16.73 63.41 -35.50
N LEU A 586 18.03 63.54 -35.21
CA LEU A 586 18.97 62.42 -35.19
C LEU A 586 18.72 61.49 -34.00
N THR A 587 18.47 62.05 -32.82
CA THR A 587 18.12 61.26 -31.63
C THR A 587 16.82 60.49 -31.84
N ASP A 588 15.79 61.12 -32.42
CA ASP A 588 14.52 60.47 -32.73
C ASP A 588 14.70 59.34 -33.75
N TYR A 589 15.53 59.55 -34.79
CA TYR A 589 15.89 58.51 -35.75
C TYR A 589 16.58 57.31 -35.07
N GLN A 590 17.59 57.56 -34.23
CA GLN A 590 18.32 56.50 -33.51
C GLN A 590 17.40 55.71 -32.56
N ASN A 591 16.53 56.40 -31.82
CA ASN A 591 15.55 55.78 -30.93
C ASN A 591 14.56 54.90 -31.72
N ARG A 592 14.10 55.40 -32.87
CA ARG A 592 13.15 54.68 -33.75
C ARG A 592 13.80 53.44 -34.38
N LEU A 593 15.04 53.54 -34.83
CA LEU A 593 15.81 52.40 -35.36
C LEU A 593 16.10 51.37 -34.26
N ALA A 594 16.51 51.81 -33.06
CA ALA A 594 16.75 50.94 -31.91
C ALA A 594 15.48 50.19 -31.48
N GLY A 595 14.32 50.86 -31.50
CA GLY A 595 13.02 50.32 -31.13
C GLY A 595 12.47 49.21 -32.03
N LEU A 596 13.03 49.02 -33.24
CA LEU A 596 12.67 47.90 -34.11
C LEU A 596 13.10 46.57 -33.51
N LYS A 597 12.16 45.67 -33.24
CA LYS A 597 12.43 44.37 -32.60
C LYS A 597 12.62 43.26 -33.63
N SER A 598 13.65 42.44 -33.43
CA SER A 598 13.96 41.28 -34.27
C SER A 598 13.55 39.98 -33.57
N CYS A 599 12.93 39.06 -34.30
CA CYS A 599 12.60 37.73 -33.79
C CYS A 599 12.31 36.77 -34.94
N PHE A 600 13.12 35.73 -35.07
CA PHE A 600 13.02 34.71 -36.14
C PHE A 600 13.14 33.27 -35.60
N ALA A 601 13.16 33.09 -34.27
CA ALA A 601 13.25 31.79 -33.61
C ALA A 601 11.87 31.15 -33.32
N LEU A 602 10.78 31.84 -33.62
CA LEU A 602 9.41 31.36 -33.37
C LEU A 602 9.06 30.21 -34.31
N THR A 603 8.63 29.08 -33.76
CA THR A 603 8.09 27.93 -34.49
C THR A 603 6.66 27.61 -34.06
N GLU A 604 5.93 26.83 -34.86
CA GLU A 604 4.60 26.33 -34.50
C GLU A 604 4.62 25.53 -33.19
N GLN A 605 5.66 24.72 -32.97
CA GLN A 605 5.84 23.95 -31.73
C GLN A 605 6.00 24.84 -30.49
N ASN A 606 6.60 26.04 -30.62
CA ASN A 606 6.64 26.98 -29.50
C ASN A 606 5.24 27.46 -29.12
N LEU A 607 4.36 27.62 -30.11
CA LEU A 607 2.99 28.05 -29.89
C LEU A 607 2.11 26.93 -29.33
N ASP A 608 2.45 25.66 -29.54
CA ASP A 608 1.74 24.56 -28.89
C ASP A 608 1.80 24.61 -27.36
N ALA A 609 2.91 25.07 -26.80
CA ALA A 609 3.09 25.19 -25.35
C ALA A 609 2.51 26.50 -24.77
N SER A 610 2.60 27.61 -25.51
CA SER A 610 2.15 28.93 -25.06
C SER A 610 1.66 29.77 -26.25
N PRO A 611 0.51 30.46 -26.17
CA PRO A 611 0.01 31.26 -27.28
C PRO A 611 0.82 32.54 -27.55
N ILE A 612 1.86 32.80 -26.75
CA ILE A 612 2.75 33.96 -26.87
C ILE A 612 4.13 33.46 -27.25
N CYS A 613 4.78 34.17 -28.17
CA CYS A 613 6.16 33.88 -28.57
C CYS A 613 7.10 33.94 -27.35
N PRO A 614 7.76 32.82 -26.98
CA PRO A 614 8.61 32.77 -25.79
C PRO A 614 9.91 33.58 -25.95
N HIS A 615 10.29 33.89 -27.19
CA HIS A 615 11.55 34.58 -27.49
C HIS A 615 11.44 36.10 -27.40
N CYS A 616 10.29 36.68 -27.76
CA CYS A 616 10.12 38.14 -27.83
C CYS A 616 8.86 38.68 -27.12
N GLY A 617 7.99 37.82 -26.60
CA GLY A 617 6.81 38.22 -25.83
C GLY A 617 5.77 39.02 -26.61
N PHE A 618 5.75 38.91 -27.94
CA PHE A 618 4.87 39.73 -28.80
C PHE A 618 3.39 39.58 -28.44
N ARG A 619 2.70 40.72 -28.26
CA ARG A 619 1.26 40.77 -28.01
C ARG A 619 0.58 41.71 -29.00
N PRO A 620 -0.05 41.20 -30.06
CA PRO A 620 -0.77 41.99 -31.05
C PRO A 620 -1.79 42.98 -30.48
N SER A 621 -2.47 42.62 -29.39
CA SER A 621 -3.46 43.49 -28.72
C SER A 621 -2.86 44.78 -28.13
N VAL A 622 -1.56 44.78 -27.80
CA VAL A 622 -0.86 45.93 -27.21
C VAL A 622 -0.01 46.65 -28.26
N GLU A 623 0.54 45.91 -29.24
CA GLU A 623 1.48 46.40 -30.25
C GLU A 623 0.81 46.68 -31.61
N THR A 624 -0.41 47.23 -31.61
CA THR A 624 -1.28 47.40 -32.80
C THR A 624 -0.66 48.23 -33.93
N GLY A 625 0.34 49.08 -33.64
CA GLY A 625 1.03 49.92 -34.63
C GLY A 625 2.30 49.30 -35.26
N ALA A 626 2.73 48.10 -34.87
CA ALA A 626 4.01 47.53 -35.29
C ALA A 626 4.00 46.89 -36.70
N ALA A 627 2.93 47.08 -37.48
CA ALA A 627 2.53 46.20 -38.58
C ALA A 627 3.44 46.14 -39.84
N ALA A 628 4.62 46.76 -39.84
CA ALA A 628 5.47 46.76 -41.04
C ALA A 628 6.96 46.87 -40.72
N GLY A 629 7.53 45.90 -39.98
CA GLY A 629 8.95 45.91 -39.59
C GLY A 629 9.91 46.12 -40.77
N SER A 630 9.72 45.40 -41.88
CA SER A 630 10.58 45.52 -43.08
C SER A 630 10.38 46.84 -43.83
N GLN A 631 9.14 47.25 -44.07
CA GLN A 631 8.83 48.57 -44.68
C GLN A 631 9.38 49.73 -43.84
N MET A 632 9.40 49.56 -42.53
CA MET A 632 9.91 50.53 -41.59
C MET A 632 11.44 50.65 -41.69
N ILE A 633 12.17 49.56 -41.98
CA ILE A 633 13.60 49.64 -42.33
C ILE A 633 13.81 50.39 -43.64
N ASP A 634 13.01 50.13 -44.67
CA ASP A 634 13.09 50.86 -45.95
C ASP A 634 12.88 52.37 -45.74
N GLN A 635 11.91 52.73 -44.89
CA GLN A 635 11.67 54.13 -44.52
C GLN A 635 12.83 54.74 -43.72
N MET A 636 13.48 53.98 -42.83
CA MET A 636 14.66 54.47 -42.10
C MET A 636 15.83 54.72 -43.04
N ASP A 637 16.08 53.83 -43.99
CA ASP A 637 17.13 53.99 -44.99
C ASP A 637 16.94 55.27 -45.83
N ALA A 638 15.73 55.47 -46.37
CA ALA A 638 15.40 56.67 -47.13
C ALA A 638 15.40 57.96 -46.27
N GLN A 639 14.99 57.86 -44.99
CA GLN A 639 15.04 58.99 -44.07
C GLN A 639 16.49 59.40 -43.77
N LEU A 640 17.42 58.45 -43.71
CA LEU A 640 18.84 58.73 -43.48
C LEU A 640 19.43 59.54 -44.64
N ASP A 641 19.10 59.19 -45.89
CA ASP A 641 19.48 59.99 -47.07
C ASP A 641 18.90 61.41 -46.99
N ALA A 642 17.60 61.52 -46.73
CA ALA A 642 16.93 62.81 -46.63
C ALA A 642 17.54 63.71 -45.54
N MET A 643 17.94 63.11 -44.40
CA MET A 643 18.62 63.83 -43.32
C MET A 643 19.99 64.36 -43.75
N VAL A 644 20.82 63.54 -44.40
CA VAL A 644 22.12 63.98 -44.91
C VAL A 644 21.96 65.13 -45.90
N THR A 645 21.02 65.01 -46.85
CA THR A 645 20.75 66.08 -47.82
C THR A 645 20.27 67.36 -47.14
N ALA A 646 19.35 67.27 -46.18
CA ALA A 646 18.82 68.43 -45.47
C ALA A 646 19.88 69.13 -44.61
N TRP A 647 20.71 68.37 -43.90
CA TRP A 647 21.78 68.94 -43.07
C TRP A 647 22.87 69.57 -43.93
N THR A 648 23.24 68.93 -45.05
CA THR A 648 24.18 69.50 -46.03
C THR A 648 23.66 70.83 -46.58
N SER A 649 22.39 70.89 -46.97
CA SER A 649 21.76 72.13 -47.46
C SER A 649 21.68 73.20 -46.37
N THR A 650 21.44 72.81 -45.11
CA THR A 650 21.41 73.75 -43.98
C THR A 650 22.80 74.37 -43.77
N ILE A 651 23.85 73.57 -43.78
CA ILE A 651 25.22 74.08 -43.62
C ILE A 651 25.59 74.99 -44.80
N LEU A 652 25.34 74.57 -46.04
CA LEU A 652 25.60 75.40 -47.22
C LEU A 652 24.87 76.74 -47.16
N SER A 653 23.58 76.74 -46.82
CA SER A 653 22.79 77.97 -46.71
C SER A 653 23.33 78.93 -45.64
N ASN A 654 23.93 78.41 -44.57
CA ASN A 654 24.53 79.25 -43.54
C ASN A 654 25.94 79.71 -43.90
N LEU A 655 26.69 78.93 -44.68
CA LEU A 655 27.99 79.32 -45.21
C LEU A 655 27.87 80.34 -46.34
N GLU A 656 26.82 80.28 -47.17
CA GLU A 656 26.52 81.25 -48.23
C GLU A 656 26.00 82.59 -47.67
N ASP A 657 25.68 82.67 -46.38
CA ASP A 657 25.27 83.92 -45.73
C ASP A 657 26.40 84.96 -45.78
N PRO A 658 26.13 86.22 -46.19
CA PRO A 658 27.16 87.25 -46.34
C PRO A 658 27.98 87.53 -45.07
N ILE A 659 27.39 87.36 -43.88
CA ILE A 659 28.07 87.59 -42.59
C ILE A 659 29.01 86.42 -42.30
N THR A 660 28.56 85.19 -42.54
CA THR A 660 29.40 83.99 -42.38
C THR A 660 30.53 83.93 -43.41
N GLN A 661 30.29 84.37 -44.65
CA GLN A 661 31.36 84.52 -45.65
C GLN A 661 32.46 85.46 -45.18
N ALA A 662 32.13 86.56 -44.50
CA ALA A 662 33.14 87.45 -43.94
C ALA A 662 33.96 86.78 -42.83
N ASN A 663 33.39 85.80 -42.11
CA ASN A 663 34.12 85.00 -41.11
C ASN A 663 35.09 84.00 -41.75
N MET A 664 34.89 83.61 -43.01
CA MET A 664 35.81 82.72 -43.74
C MET A 664 37.21 83.34 -43.89
N ASP A 665 37.29 84.67 -44.03
CA ASP A 665 38.55 85.40 -44.10
C ASP A 665 39.32 85.42 -42.77
N LEU A 666 38.65 85.04 -41.66
CA LEU A 666 39.23 84.98 -40.31
C LEU A 666 39.76 83.59 -39.93
N LEU A 667 39.55 82.58 -40.80
CA LEU A 667 40.10 81.24 -40.63
C LEU A 667 41.54 81.14 -41.14
N LYS A 668 42.26 80.13 -40.65
CA LYS A 668 43.54 79.73 -41.23
C LYS A 668 43.33 79.16 -42.64
N ILE A 669 44.33 79.30 -43.49
CA ILE A 669 44.30 78.78 -44.88
C ILE A 669 43.97 77.28 -44.90
N ASP A 670 44.62 76.49 -44.03
CA ASP A 670 44.41 75.04 -43.91
C ASP A 670 42.97 74.64 -43.52
N ASP A 671 42.23 75.52 -42.84
CA ASP A 671 40.83 75.31 -42.44
C ASP A 671 39.85 75.90 -43.47
N ARG A 672 40.27 76.93 -44.23
CA ARG A 672 39.48 77.65 -45.23
C ARG A 672 39.36 76.89 -46.55
N GLU A 673 40.46 76.35 -47.08
CA GLU A 673 40.47 75.66 -48.37
C GLU A 673 39.47 74.48 -48.44
N PRO A 674 39.37 73.59 -47.43
CA PRO A 674 38.39 72.50 -47.44
C PRO A 674 36.94 72.99 -47.45
N LEU A 675 36.66 74.11 -46.78
CA LEU A 675 35.32 74.71 -46.74
C LEU A 675 34.95 75.37 -48.07
N GLU A 676 35.87 76.07 -48.73
CA GLU A 676 35.65 76.63 -50.07
C GLU A 676 35.41 75.54 -51.12
N ALA A 677 36.17 74.44 -51.03
CA ALA A 677 35.96 73.26 -51.86
C ALA A 677 34.56 72.66 -51.64
N PHE A 678 34.10 72.58 -50.40
CA PHE A 678 32.74 72.13 -50.05
C PHE A 678 31.64 73.05 -50.61
N ILE A 679 31.78 74.37 -50.51
CA ILE A 679 30.81 75.33 -51.06
C ILE A 679 30.71 75.17 -52.59
N LYS A 680 31.85 74.93 -53.26
CA LYS A 680 31.90 74.72 -54.70
C LYS A 680 31.34 73.38 -55.14
N SER A 681 31.69 72.29 -54.45
CA SER A 681 31.22 70.93 -54.77
C SER A 681 29.76 70.71 -54.39
N LYS A 682 29.27 71.42 -53.36
CA LYS A 682 27.98 71.20 -52.69
C LYS A 682 27.81 69.79 -52.11
N GLU A 683 28.91 69.07 -51.95
CA GLU A 683 28.96 67.69 -51.46
C GLU A 683 29.94 67.58 -50.28
N LEU A 684 29.48 66.99 -49.18
CA LEU A 684 30.31 66.78 -47.98
C LEU A 684 31.56 65.95 -48.30
N PRO A 685 32.73 66.28 -47.74
CA PRO A 685 33.94 65.47 -47.89
C PRO A 685 33.74 64.04 -47.38
N VAL A 686 34.28 63.06 -48.12
CA VAL A 686 34.26 61.64 -47.75
C VAL A 686 35.71 61.13 -47.71
N PRO A 687 36.26 60.77 -46.54
CA PRO A 687 35.66 60.80 -45.20
C PRO A 687 35.53 62.23 -44.64
N LEU A 688 34.49 62.45 -43.83
CA LEU A 688 34.35 63.69 -43.07
C LEU A 688 35.42 63.72 -41.97
N ASP A 689 36.48 64.49 -42.16
CA ASP A 689 37.56 64.62 -41.20
C ASP A 689 37.17 65.55 -40.02
N SER A 690 37.86 65.41 -38.89
CA SER A 690 37.55 66.19 -37.69
C SER A 690 37.96 67.66 -37.81
N ASN A 691 38.94 67.98 -38.66
CA ASN A 691 39.42 69.35 -38.87
C ASN A 691 38.36 70.16 -39.64
N PHE A 692 37.75 69.57 -40.66
CA PHE A 692 36.64 70.13 -41.42
C PHE A 692 35.43 70.42 -40.53
N VAL A 693 35.07 69.51 -39.61
CA VAL A 693 33.98 69.74 -38.65
C VAL A 693 34.34 70.85 -37.66
N HIS A 694 35.60 70.92 -37.21
CA HIS A 694 36.09 72.01 -36.36
C HIS A 694 36.01 73.36 -37.09
N ALA A 695 36.48 73.42 -38.34
CA ALA A 695 36.44 74.60 -39.19
C ALA A 695 34.98 75.06 -39.42
N LEU A 696 34.06 74.14 -39.70
CA LEU A 696 32.62 74.44 -39.78
C LEU A 696 32.08 75.03 -38.47
N LYS A 697 32.41 74.40 -37.33
CA LYS A 697 31.97 74.88 -36.02
C LYS A 697 32.53 76.28 -35.73
N GLU A 698 33.78 76.52 -36.08
CA GLU A 698 34.47 77.78 -35.87
C GLU A 698 33.85 78.91 -36.70
N VAL A 699 33.68 78.72 -38.01
CA VAL A 699 33.12 79.75 -38.89
C VAL A 699 31.65 80.04 -38.60
N LEU A 700 30.87 79.02 -38.22
CA LEU A 700 29.45 79.16 -37.85
C LEU A 700 29.24 79.65 -36.41
N SER A 701 30.30 79.78 -35.60
CA SER A 701 30.19 80.26 -34.22
C SER A 701 30.02 81.78 -34.08
N GLY A 702 30.13 82.51 -35.19
CA GLY A 702 30.08 83.98 -35.25
C GLY A 702 31.40 84.59 -34.80
N LEU A 703 32.45 84.45 -35.63
CA LEU A 703 33.77 84.99 -35.35
C LEU A 703 33.74 86.52 -35.27
N VAL A 704 34.55 87.08 -34.37
CA VAL A 704 34.66 88.52 -34.18
C VAL A 704 36.04 88.98 -34.61
N LYS A 705 36.11 89.71 -35.72
CA LYS A 705 37.34 90.38 -36.17
C LYS A 705 37.72 91.46 -35.17
N VAL A 706 38.95 91.41 -34.68
CA VAL A 706 39.57 92.48 -33.89
C VAL A 706 40.76 92.99 -34.69
N THR A 707 40.66 94.21 -35.21
CA THR A 707 41.73 94.84 -35.96
C THR A 707 42.72 95.47 -34.99
N VAL A 708 44.01 95.24 -35.23
CA VAL A 708 45.11 95.90 -34.53
C VAL A 708 45.84 96.77 -35.54
N ASN A 709 45.72 98.08 -35.36
CA ASN A 709 46.43 99.05 -36.18
C ASN A 709 47.88 99.20 -35.69
N ALA A 710 48.85 99.22 -36.60
CA ALA A 710 50.27 99.36 -36.28
C ALA A 710 50.59 100.64 -35.48
N GLN A 711 49.90 101.76 -35.72
CA GLN A 711 50.11 103.02 -35.00
C GLN A 711 49.54 102.97 -33.58
N GLU A 712 48.36 102.38 -33.40
CA GLU A 712 47.73 102.22 -32.08
C GLU A 712 48.51 101.23 -31.22
N LEU A 713 49.00 100.13 -31.82
CA LEU A 713 49.92 99.20 -31.17
C LEU A 713 51.23 99.89 -30.78
N GLN A 714 51.79 100.73 -31.66
CA GLN A 714 53.00 101.49 -31.36
C GLN A 714 52.78 102.48 -30.21
N GLN A 715 51.61 103.13 -30.12
CA GLN A 715 51.23 103.99 -29.00
C GLN A 715 51.01 103.20 -27.70
N ALA A 716 50.32 102.05 -27.76
CA ALA A 716 50.10 101.20 -26.60
C ALA A 716 51.41 100.61 -26.03
N LEU A 717 52.42 100.44 -26.90
CA LEU A 717 53.76 99.97 -26.54
C LEU A 717 54.77 101.10 -26.31
N GLN A 718 54.40 102.38 -26.49
CA GLN A 718 55.29 103.52 -26.25
C GLN A 718 55.65 103.61 -24.77
N VAL A 719 56.94 103.86 -24.49
CA VAL A 719 57.42 104.03 -23.13
C VAL A 719 57.51 105.51 -22.81
N THR A 720 56.65 105.98 -21.91
CA THR A 720 56.56 107.40 -21.53
C THR A 720 57.61 107.83 -20.50
N ASP A 721 58.22 106.89 -19.76
CA ASP A 721 59.27 107.14 -18.77
C ASP A 721 60.35 106.05 -18.79
N GLY A 722 61.48 106.29 -19.47
CA GLY A 722 62.70 105.43 -19.45
C GLY A 722 62.65 104.14 -20.31
N PRO A 723 63.70 103.29 -20.29
CA PRO A 723 63.69 101.99 -20.97
C PRO A 723 62.85 100.94 -20.22
N ALA A 724 62.02 100.17 -20.93
CA ALA A 724 61.15 99.13 -20.34
C ALA A 724 61.80 97.73 -20.36
N THR A 725 61.52 96.92 -19.34
CA THR A 725 61.93 95.51 -19.27
C THR A 725 61.06 94.61 -20.16
N PRO A 726 61.54 93.41 -20.57
CA PRO A 726 60.74 92.48 -21.37
C PRO A 726 59.39 92.09 -20.74
N THR A 727 59.34 91.97 -19.40
CA THR A 727 58.11 91.64 -18.68
C THR A 727 57.09 92.78 -18.74
N GLU A 728 57.55 94.03 -18.61
CA GLU A 728 56.69 95.21 -18.72
C GLU A 728 56.13 95.38 -20.15
N MET A 729 56.93 95.10 -21.17
CA MET A 729 56.48 95.14 -22.56
C MET A 729 55.45 94.05 -22.89
N LYS A 730 55.64 92.82 -22.38
CA LYS A 730 54.63 91.74 -22.52
C LYS A 730 53.33 92.10 -21.81
N LYS A 731 53.41 92.62 -20.58
CA LYS A 731 52.23 93.01 -19.80
C LYS A 731 51.43 94.12 -20.49
N ARG A 732 52.09 95.14 -21.07
CA ARG A 732 51.42 96.19 -21.86
C ARG A 732 50.74 95.64 -23.11
N PHE A 733 51.39 94.68 -23.78
CA PHE A 733 50.78 94.00 -24.93
C PHE A 733 49.55 93.20 -24.51
N GLU A 734 49.63 92.44 -23.41
CA GLU A 734 48.49 91.71 -22.85
C GLU A 734 47.35 92.66 -22.46
N GLU A 735 47.62 93.75 -21.74
CA GLU A 735 46.62 94.76 -21.34
C GLU A 735 45.94 95.42 -22.57
N TYR A 736 46.70 95.68 -23.64
CA TYR A 736 46.16 96.21 -24.90
C TYR A 736 45.22 95.20 -25.59
N ILE A 737 45.62 93.94 -25.66
CA ILE A 737 44.80 92.87 -26.23
C ILE A 737 43.54 92.63 -25.38
N ASP A 738 43.65 92.60 -24.05
CA ASP A 738 42.53 92.48 -23.13
C ASP A 738 41.55 93.65 -23.28
N GLN A 739 42.04 94.86 -23.52
CA GLN A 739 41.19 96.03 -23.78
C GLN A 739 40.42 95.90 -25.10
N LEU A 740 41.08 95.44 -26.17
CA LEU A 740 40.46 95.24 -27.49
C LEU A 740 39.45 94.08 -27.52
N THR A 741 39.63 93.11 -26.64
CA THR A 741 38.80 91.91 -26.53
C THR A 741 37.79 91.98 -25.38
N LYS A 742 37.79 93.07 -24.60
CA LYS A 742 36.89 93.28 -23.46
C LYS A 742 35.42 93.13 -23.85
N GLY A 743 34.70 92.27 -23.14
CA GLY A 743 33.28 91.99 -23.37
C GLY A 743 33.00 91.08 -24.58
N LYS A 744 34.02 90.56 -25.26
CA LYS A 744 33.91 89.56 -26.33
C LYS A 744 34.28 88.17 -25.78
N ASP A 745 33.75 87.13 -26.40
CA ASP A 745 34.13 85.74 -26.09
C ASP A 745 35.53 85.45 -26.67
N PRO A 746 36.55 85.18 -25.83
CA PRO A 746 37.92 84.92 -26.30
C PRO A 746 37.99 83.76 -27.31
N ALA A 747 37.09 82.78 -27.24
CA ALA A 747 37.08 81.65 -28.17
C ALA A 747 36.75 82.08 -29.61
N LYS A 748 35.99 83.18 -29.79
CA LYS A 748 35.48 83.66 -31.08
C LYS A 748 36.28 84.83 -31.67
N VAL A 749 37.19 85.42 -30.90
CA VAL A 749 37.99 86.55 -31.35
C VAL A 749 39.10 86.08 -32.29
N ARG A 750 39.25 86.74 -33.45
CA ARG A 750 40.39 86.58 -34.35
C ARG A 750 41.04 87.94 -34.56
N ILE A 751 42.30 88.08 -34.15
CA ILE A 751 43.06 89.33 -34.23
C ILE A 751 43.72 89.42 -35.60
N VAL A 752 43.45 90.49 -36.33
CA VAL A 752 44.02 90.77 -37.66
C VAL A 752 44.83 92.05 -37.59
N MET A 753 46.04 92.03 -38.11
CA MET A 753 46.89 93.22 -38.23
C MET A 753 46.48 93.99 -39.49
N GLU A 754 46.21 95.29 -39.36
CA GLU A 754 45.93 96.19 -40.48
C GLU A 754 47.01 97.28 -40.64
#